data_AF-A0A151AAE1-F1
#
_entry.id   AF-A0A151AAE1-F1
#
_cell.length_a   1.000
_cell.length_b   1.000
_cell.length_c   1.000
_cell.angle_alpha   90.00
_cell.angle_beta   90.00
_cell.angle_gamma   90.00
#
_symmetry.space_group_name_H-M   'P 1'
#
loop_
_entity.id
_entity.type
_entity.pdbx_description
1 polymer ?
#
loop_
_entity_poly.entity_id
_entity_poly.type
_entity_poly.pdbx_seq_one_letter_code
_entity_poly.pdbx_strand_id
1 'polypeptide(L)'
;MTQKGLPTSRVSIDRIFNNGESVHKRENGEDLHLGLLPPEAAGKELLVEMWDQNEGRVVDPRYRPERDPPHDTISTSKTQARLSMDSPNLGKGDYVVGIVRNGQFKGDPKLVTGGYQIKIPEARSGEIAIAQVNEAERQKFGANHAKATRIDYPSAFVASDKADLGLKRLMSDGRWRKVPLGRLERTVLPEMVRLIRERESVSILNPGFDPDFPLRAVIELLYNAEPRSNVALLTSGTSVHWGQKGEVRDTYRGYGLAVNEGETRTAVPLDQVFAHSYVSNGELKTSSESLLNRRLVLTKKIDELSAVSDLSVITVDYTSRKTGVNKETITKLRERFPNTPIVSIASLYTKNEGDGVPRYAPPSFLEEDKVIPNSSDIKEACNGYTPQVGRTTIGTNGEHYASGSEGSPFPPSITDTLGLLREPRIEVQPVEGDDLSRWFKMVTKHFTDLLDNNVEQAAYKIYSREMFFKRLPVSTYLYNEWIRQQYAEGERYLPETTDGILEDLETYGGQIEDLRAPASIFGALRALRKVEISLRDRNPMFERIRDEVLDAVENGFRLGIFCPRKSWVHMLREALSQDSVPEDVIGTSVVLLNSDSIRDMPPCRHLLFPGPQHPHYAGFYLHPRTKKTVILSYNDQRTGTIEKHAKQYINQLNIMTSGAAESPYPMPALNAQGPVGELTSSESIKGDLLKKDESEVPKDNQTVDLTKKDLQRLAQLVEFAPTKNSELAEAWDYNSGSEVYQYLIANLKEFYTRNEDKLIVPTKEGERAVKQLKNED
;
A
#
# COMPACT_ATOMS: atom_id res chain seq x y z
N MET A 1 36.68 -12.69 0.36
CA MET A 1 36.37 -12.58 1.81
C MET A 1 36.32 -11.10 2.19
N THR A 2 35.11 -10.53 2.20
CA THR A 2 34.65 -9.42 3.05
C THR A 2 33.18 -9.25 2.71
N GLN A 3 32.30 -9.52 3.67
CA GLN A 3 30.87 -9.20 3.62
C GLN A 3 30.70 -7.76 3.14
N LYS A 4 30.01 -7.54 2.03
CA LYS A 4 29.51 -6.21 1.66
C LYS A 4 28.03 -6.30 1.30
N GLY A 5 27.24 -6.77 2.26
CA GLY A 5 25.96 -6.09 2.47
C GLY A 5 26.26 -4.62 2.77
N LEU A 6 25.36 -3.69 2.39
CA LEU A 6 25.58 -2.25 2.59
C LEU A 6 26.18 -2.00 3.99
N PRO A 7 27.28 -1.23 4.11
CA PRO A 7 28.01 -1.12 5.37
C PRO A 7 27.12 -0.42 6.38
N THR A 8 26.43 -1.18 7.22
CA THR A 8 25.79 -0.60 8.39
C THR A 8 26.91 -0.11 9.28
N SER A 9 26.93 1.20 9.48
CA SER A 9 27.99 1.89 10.21
C SER A 9 27.36 2.69 11.33
N ARG A 10 28.02 2.72 12.48
CA ARG A 10 27.67 3.70 13.50
C ARG A 10 28.27 5.03 13.09
N VAL A 11 27.43 6.04 12.98
CA VAL A 11 27.84 7.40 12.61
C VAL A 11 27.30 8.39 13.62
N SER A 12 28.10 9.41 13.93
CA SER A 12 27.70 10.54 14.76
C SER A 12 26.77 11.45 13.97
N ILE A 13 25.62 11.82 14.53
CA ILE A 13 24.75 12.84 13.93
C ILE A 13 25.31 14.22 14.29
N ASP A 14 26.15 14.78 13.43
CA ASP A 14 26.89 16.00 13.74
C ASP A 14 26.00 17.26 13.70
N ARG A 15 24.97 17.25 12.85
CA ARG A 15 24.03 18.36 12.74
C ARG A 15 22.64 17.90 12.36
N ILE A 16 21.64 18.55 12.95
CA ILE A 16 20.25 18.50 12.50
C ILE A 16 19.80 19.94 12.25
N PHE A 17 19.34 20.21 11.04
CA PHE A 17 18.84 21.52 10.64
C PHE A 17 17.41 21.74 11.16
N ASN A 18 16.94 22.98 11.17
CA ASN A 18 15.58 23.33 11.65
C ASN A 18 14.44 22.65 10.86
N ASN A 19 14.73 22.13 9.67
CA ASN A 19 13.80 21.35 8.85
C ASN A 19 13.80 19.84 9.20
N GLY A 20 14.64 19.41 10.16
CA GLY A 20 14.81 18.01 10.57
C GLY A 20 15.83 17.24 9.75
N GLU A 21 16.36 17.82 8.67
CA GLU A 21 17.43 17.19 7.89
C GLU A 21 18.67 16.99 8.76
N SER A 22 19.23 15.79 8.72
CA SER A 22 20.38 15.41 9.52
C SER A 22 21.55 15.03 8.63
N VAL A 23 22.74 15.35 9.13
CA VAL A 23 23.99 15.14 8.43
C VAL A 23 25.03 14.57 9.39
N HIS A 24 25.78 13.60 8.89
CA HIS A 24 27.05 13.16 9.45
C HIS A 24 28.18 13.69 8.57
N LYS A 25 29.19 14.32 9.16
CA LYS A 25 30.38 14.78 8.46
C LYS A 25 31.42 13.67 8.42
N ARG A 26 31.71 13.19 7.22
CA ARG A 26 32.70 12.13 7.01
C ARG A 26 34.13 12.64 7.22
N GLU A 27 35.08 11.72 7.39
CA GLU A 27 36.51 12.03 7.54
C GLU A 27 37.08 12.80 6.35
N ASN A 28 36.56 12.58 5.14
CA ASN A 28 36.96 13.29 3.92
C ASN A 28 36.38 14.72 3.83
N GLY A 29 35.58 15.15 4.82
CA GLY A 29 34.98 16.47 4.89
C GLY A 29 33.63 16.61 4.16
N GLU A 30 33.16 15.56 3.49
CA GLU A 30 31.86 15.55 2.81
C GLU A 30 30.71 15.25 3.77
N ASP A 31 29.54 15.78 3.45
CA ASP A 31 28.32 15.60 4.22
C ASP A 31 27.59 14.33 3.76
N LEU A 32 27.39 13.39 4.69
CA LEU A 32 26.49 12.26 4.55
C LEU A 32 25.10 12.66 5.04
N HIS A 33 24.15 12.78 4.12
CA HIS A 33 22.77 13.10 4.42
C HIS A 33 22.03 11.88 4.99
N LEU A 34 21.60 12.02 6.24
CA LEU A 34 20.86 11.05 7.04
C LEU A 34 19.38 11.48 7.20
N GLY A 35 18.97 12.47 6.41
CA GLY A 35 17.60 12.94 6.19
C GLY A 35 16.85 13.21 7.47
N LEU A 36 15.54 13.03 7.47
CA LEU A 36 14.74 13.56 8.56
C LEU A 36 14.98 12.76 9.85
N LEU A 37 15.57 13.41 10.85
CA LEU A 37 15.69 12.93 12.22
C LEU A 37 15.15 13.96 13.19
N PRO A 38 14.56 13.53 14.31
CA PRO A 38 14.06 14.48 15.29
C PRO A 38 15.25 15.19 15.96
N PRO A 39 15.12 16.45 16.40
CA PRO A 39 16.24 17.27 16.90
C PRO A 39 17.07 16.60 18.01
N GLU A 40 16.43 15.79 18.85
CA GLU A 40 17.07 15.01 19.92
C GLU A 40 18.03 13.91 19.41
N ALA A 41 18.10 13.65 18.10
CA ALA A 41 19.08 12.76 17.51
C ALA A 41 20.47 13.42 17.35
N ALA A 42 20.56 14.75 17.42
CA ALA A 42 21.82 15.48 17.26
C ALA A 42 22.83 15.07 18.35
N GLY A 43 24.08 14.84 17.94
CA GLY A 43 25.18 14.39 18.79
C GLY A 43 25.12 12.91 19.20
N LYS A 44 24.13 12.13 18.75
CA LYS A 44 24.05 10.69 19.03
C LYS A 44 24.77 9.90 17.94
N GLU A 45 25.43 8.81 18.33
CA GLU A 45 25.83 7.79 17.36
C GLU A 45 24.63 6.91 17.04
N LEU A 46 24.25 6.80 15.76
CA LEU A 46 23.14 5.98 15.29
C LEU A 46 23.64 4.91 14.31
N LEU A 47 22.99 3.75 14.30
CA LEU A 47 23.21 2.76 13.24
C LEU A 47 22.61 3.28 11.93
N VAL A 48 23.43 3.38 10.89
CA VAL A 48 23.04 3.88 9.56
C VAL A 48 23.37 2.86 8.49
N GLU A 49 22.43 2.62 7.60
CA GLU A 49 22.62 1.91 6.33
C GLU A 49 22.98 2.91 5.23
N MET A 50 24.12 2.73 4.58
CA MET A 50 24.59 3.61 3.50
C MET A 50 23.86 3.30 2.18
N TRP A 51 23.47 4.30 1.41
CA TRP A 51 22.70 4.12 0.16
C TRP A 51 23.43 4.65 -1.08
N ASP A 52 24.19 5.74 -0.93
CA ASP A 52 25.22 6.14 -1.87
C ASP A 52 26.41 6.83 -1.16
N GLN A 53 27.29 7.48 -1.93
CA GLN A 53 28.44 8.21 -1.38
C GLN A 53 28.04 9.37 -0.46
N ASN A 54 26.85 9.94 -0.59
CA ASN A 54 26.41 11.13 0.14
C ASN A 54 25.08 10.93 0.88
N GLU A 55 24.44 9.77 0.76
CA GLU A 55 23.14 9.48 1.36
C GLU A 55 23.15 8.14 2.13
N GLY A 56 22.50 8.11 3.29
CA GLY A 56 22.28 6.90 4.08
C GLY A 56 21.05 7.02 4.98
N ARG A 57 20.53 5.91 5.50
CA ARG A 57 19.34 5.84 6.37
C ARG A 57 19.70 5.46 7.78
N VAL A 58 19.09 6.13 8.75
CA VAL A 58 19.09 5.64 10.14
C VAL A 58 18.25 4.40 10.24
N VAL A 59 18.89 3.33 10.67
CA VAL A 59 18.31 2.02 10.92
C VAL A 59 18.44 1.69 12.40
N ASP A 60 18.60 2.69 13.25
CA ASP A 60 18.79 2.44 14.68
C ASP A 60 17.47 1.95 15.33
N PRO A 61 17.50 0.85 16.12
CA PRO A 61 16.31 0.33 16.81
C PRO A 61 15.53 1.36 17.62
N ARG A 62 16.20 2.43 18.10
CA ARG A 62 15.56 3.55 18.80
C ARG A 62 14.45 4.23 18.01
N TYR A 63 14.51 4.16 16.69
CA TYR A 63 13.59 4.81 15.76
C TYR A 63 12.73 3.82 14.97
N ARG A 64 12.81 2.51 15.28
CA ARG A 64 11.96 1.49 14.67
C ARG A 64 10.80 1.11 15.59
N PRO A 65 9.54 1.09 15.14
CA PRO A 65 8.42 0.58 15.94
C PRO A 65 8.59 -0.90 16.32
N GLU A 66 8.07 -1.29 17.48
CA GLU A 66 8.03 -2.70 17.88
C GLU A 66 6.93 -3.46 17.14
N ARG A 67 7.26 -4.68 16.70
CA ARG A 67 6.42 -5.51 15.84
C ARG A 67 5.33 -6.24 16.62
N ASP A 68 5.66 -6.72 17.81
CA ASP A 68 4.78 -7.50 18.69
C ASP A 68 4.70 -6.81 20.05
N PRO A 69 3.73 -5.92 20.28
CA PRO A 69 3.60 -5.23 21.57
C PRO A 69 3.14 -6.19 22.68
N PRO A 70 3.35 -5.83 23.95
CA PRO A 70 2.97 -6.67 25.09
C PRO A 70 1.46 -6.96 25.10
N HIS A 71 1.11 -8.23 25.29
CA HIS A 71 -0.28 -8.71 25.36
C HIS A 71 -0.85 -8.76 26.79
N ASP A 72 -0.08 -8.32 27.79
CA ASP A 72 -0.49 -8.43 29.19
C ASP A 72 -1.69 -7.52 29.50
N THR A 73 -2.81 -8.13 29.84
CA THR A 73 -3.98 -7.43 30.37
C THR A 73 -3.73 -7.07 31.83
N ILE A 74 -3.70 -5.77 32.14
CA ILE A 74 -3.66 -5.27 33.52
C ILE A 74 -5.04 -4.76 33.95
N SER A 75 -5.36 -4.89 35.24
CA SER A 75 -6.63 -4.43 35.78
C SER A 75 -6.78 -2.91 35.66
N THR A 76 -8.02 -2.43 35.52
CA THR A 76 -8.36 -1.00 35.46
C THR A 76 -7.71 -0.19 36.59
N SER A 77 -7.64 -0.75 37.81
CA SER A 77 -6.96 -0.11 38.95
C SER A 77 -5.45 0.07 38.74
N LYS A 78 -4.76 -0.94 38.17
CA LYS A 78 -3.34 -0.86 37.83
C LYS A 78 -3.09 0.08 36.66
N THR A 79 -3.97 0.08 35.65
CA THR A 79 -3.96 1.04 34.54
C THR A 79 -4.05 2.47 35.04
N GLN A 80 -4.97 2.73 35.98
CA GLN A 80 -5.13 4.04 36.61
C GLN A 80 -3.88 4.45 37.42
N ALA A 81 -3.28 3.52 38.17
CA ALA A 81 -2.04 3.78 38.89
C ALA A 81 -0.89 4.15 37.93
N ARG A 82 -0.76 3.46 36.78
CA ARG A 82 0.25 3.78 35.76
C ARG A 82 0.05 5.12 35.05
N LEU A 83 -1.19 5.60 34.99
CA LEU A 83 -1.53 6.95 34.48
C LEU A 83 -1.51 8.02 35.58
N SER A 84 -1.10 7.67 36.80
CA SER A 84 -0.84 8.62 37.86
C SER A 84 0.65 8.96 37.85
N MET A 85 0.97 10.26 37.90
CA MET A 85 2.34 10.74 38.04
C MET A 85 2.85 10.40 39.44
N ASP A 86 4.11 9.99 39.52
CA ASP A 86 4.78 9.70 40.80
C ASP A 86 5.40 10.95 41.43
N SER A 87 5.28 12.13 40.82
CA SER A 87 5.89 13.37 41.33
C SER A 87 5.05 14.00 42.46
N PRO A 88 5.57 14.10 43.70
CA PRO A 88 4.90 14.80 44.80
C PRO A 88 5.01 16.33 44.68
N ASN A 89 5.77 16.83 43.71
CA ASN A 89 6.23 18.22 43.64
C ASN A 89 5.82 18.87 42.31
N LEU A 90 4.53 19.15 42.11
CA LEU A 90 4.05 19.92 40.96
C LEU A 90 4.34 21.42 41.14
N GLY A 91 4.94 22.03 40.13
CA GLY A 91 5.23 23.45 40.01
C GLY A 91 4.42 24.15 38.92
N LYS A 92 4.47 25.48 38.90
CA LYS A 92 3.90 26.28 37.81
C LYS A 92 4.73 26.07 36.54
N GLY A 93 4.05 25.80 35.42
CA GLY A 93 4.65 25.55 34.12
C GLY A 93 4.76 24.06 33.78
N ASP A 94 4.70 23.17 34.77
CA ASP A 94 4.75 21.72 34.59
C ASP A 94 3.56 21.24 33.74
N TYR A 95 3.78 20.19 32.97
CA TYR A 95 2.73 19.53 32.21
C TYR A 95 2.21 18.30 32.96
N VAL A 96 0.91 18.05 32.84
CA VAL A 96 0.25 16.86 33.39
C VAL A 96 -0.59 16.19 32.32
N VAL A 97 -0.63 14.86 32.33
CA VAL A 97 -1.57 14.06 31.54
C VAL A 97 -2.33 13.12 32.46
N GLY A 98 -3.61 12.92 32.16
CA GLY A 98 -4.43 12.01 32.92
C GLY A 98 -5.89 12.08 32.51
N ILE A 99 -6.71 11.28 33.20
CA ILE A 99 -8.14 11.20 32.94
C ILE A 99 -8.87 12.10 33.92
N VAL A 100 -9.74 12.95 33.37
CA VAL A 100 -10.57 13.88 34.12
C VAL A 100 -11.76 13.10 34.69
N ARG A 101 -12.03 13.28 35.99
CA ARG A 101 -13.12 12.59 36.71
C ARG A 101 -14.01 13.57 37.43
N ASN A 102 -15.27 13.20 37.63
CA ASN A 102 -16.14 13.91 38.57
C ASN A 102 -15.52 13.88 39.98
N GLY A 103 -15.52 15.03 40.66
CA GLY A 103 -15.16 15.08 42.07
C GLY A 103 -16.10 14.21 42.90
N GLN A 104 -15.60 13.59 43.98
CA GLN A 104 -16.38 12.70 44.85
C GLN A 104 -17.61 13.37 45.51
N PHE A 105 -17.72 14.71 45.45
CA PHE A 105 -18.86 15.49 45.94
C PHE A 105 -19.15 16.64 44.97
N LYS A 106 -20.36 16.67 44.34
CA LYS A 106 -20.97 17.77 43.54
C LYS A 106 -20.00 18.89 43.11
N GLY A 107 -18.94 18.55 42.39
CA GLY A 107 -17.81 19.44 42.15
C GLY A 107 -17.27 19.28 40.74
N ASP A 108 -16.72 20.37 40.23
CA ASP A 108 -16.14 20.48 38.88
C ASP A 108 -15.23 19.28 38.58
N PRO A 109 -15.21 18.77 37.34
CA PRO A 109 -14.33 17.69 36.95
C PRO A 109 -12.86 18.01 37.26
N LYS A 110 -12.14 17.04 37.85
CA LYS A 110 -10.73 17.18 38.26
C LYS A 110 -9.89 16.02 37.74
N LEU A 111 -8.64 16.31 37.45
CA LEU A 111 -7.61 15.31 37.21
C LEU A 111 -6.93 15.00 38.54
N VAL A 112 -6.81 13.72 38.89
CA VAL A 112 -6.16 13.29 40.15
C VAL A 112 -4.88 12.54 39.82
N THR A 113 -3.74 13.11 40.23
CA THR A 113 -2.40 12.59 39.89
C THR A 113 -1.36 13.11 40.88
N GLY A 114 -0.31 12.35 41.22
CA GLY A 114 0.77 12.82 42.11
C GLY A 114 0.34 13.30 43.50
N GLY A 115 -0.84 12.88 43.99
CA GLY A 115 -1.43 13.41 45.23
C GLY A 115 -2.12 14.77 45.10
N TYR A 116 -2.25 15.31 43.88
CA TYR A 116 -2.95 16.56 43.59
C TYR A 116 -4.37 16.30 43.04
N GLN A 117 -5.30 17.19 43.41
CA GLN A 117 -6.56 17.42 42.72
C GLN A 117 -6.40 18.64 41.82
N ILE A 118 -6.29 18.41 40.51
CA ILE A 118 -6.03 19.42 39.51
C ILE A 118 -7.34 19.83 38.85
N LYS A 119 -7.74 21.09 39.02
CA LYS A 119 -8.90 21.66 38.32
C LYS A 119 -8.46 22.13 36.93
N ILE A 120 -9.14 21.63 35.91
CA ILE A 120 -8.94 22.04 34.52
C ILE A 120 -10.25 22.67 34.04
N PRO A 121 -10.30 23.99 33.80
CA PRO A 121 -11.49 24.65 33.25
C PRO A 121 -11.96 23.94 31.98
N GLU A 122 -13.29 23.83 31.81
CA GLU A 122 -13.94 23.28 30.60
C GLU A 122 -13.72 21.78 30.32
N ALA A 123 -12.87 21.10 31.08
CA ALA A 123 -12.66 19.67 30.94
C ALA A 123 -13.88 18.87 31.40
N ARG A 124 -14.27 17.83 30.64
CA ARG A 124 -15.40 16.96 30.97
C ARG A 124 -14.92 15.67 31.62
N SER A 125 -15.74 15.11 32.52
CA SER A 125 -15.45 13.79 33.09
C SER A 125 -15.40 12.71 31.99
N GLY A 126 -14.39 11.85 32.03
CA GLY A 126 -14.16 10.82 31.02
C GLY A 126 -13.32 11.29 29.82
N GLU A 127 -12.75 12.49 29.87
CA GLU A 127 -11.76 12.96 28.89
C GLU A 127 -10.32 12.66 29.35
N ILE A 128 -9.43 12.49 28.38
CA ILE A 128 -7.98 12.57 28.62
C ILE A 128 -7.60 14.03 28.42
N ALA A 129 -6.95 14.62 29.42
CA ALA A 129 -6.45 15.98 29.34
C ALA A 129 -4.93 15.97 29.43
N ILE A 130 -4.30 16.71 28.52
CA ILE A 130 -2.94 17.21 28.68
C ILE A 130 -3.10 18.68 29.07
N ALA A 131 -2.53 19.08 30.21
CA ALA A 131 -2.73 20.40 30.79
C ALA A 131 -1.43 20.98 31.32
N GLN A 132 -1.28 22.30 31.27
CA GLN A 132 -0.16 23.02 31.88
C GLN A 132 -0.58 23.60 33.22
N VAL A 133 0.18 23.33 34.26
CA VAL A 133 -0.09 23.78 35.63
C VAL A 133 0.13 25.29 35.74
N ASN A 134 -0.91 26.01 36.14
CA ASN A 134 -0.87 27.46 36.37
C ASN A 134 -0.41 27.78 37.79
N GLU A 135 -0.89 26.99 38.76
CA GLU A 135 -0.62 27.13 40.19
C GLU A 135 -0.77 25.77 40.87
N ALA A 136 0.05 25.54 41.90
CA ALA A 136 0.05 24.32 42.69
C ALA A 136 0.29 24.67 44.17
N GLU A 137 -0.58 24.18 45.04
CA GLU A 137 -0.57 24.43 46.48
C GLU A 137 -0.52 23.11 47.25
N ARG A 138 0.42 23.02 48.19
CA ARG A 138 0.52 21.87 49.08
C ARG A 138 -0.30 22.07 50.34
N GLN A 139 -1.00 21.02 50.73
CA GLN A 139 -1.72 21.00 51.99
C GLN A 139 -0.93 20.23 53.05
N LYS A 140 -1.00 20.68 54.31
CA LYS A 140 -0.42 19.94 55.45
C LYS A 140 -1.20 18.64 55.72
N PHE A 141 -2.48 18.62 55.40
CA PHE A 141 -3.39 17.48 55.55
C PHE A 141 -4.34 17.44 54.35
N GLY A 142 -4.57 16.26 53.76
CA GLY A 142 -5.43 16.09 52.59
C GLY A 142 -4.68 16.10 51.24
N ALA A 143 -5.44 16.13 50.15
CA ALA A 143 -4.88 16.17 48.80
C ALA A 143 -4.36 17.58 48.47
N ASN A 144 -3.25 17.66 47.74
CA ASN A 144 -2.75 18.93 47.21
C ASN A 144 -3.71 19.47 46.15
N HIS A 145 -3.68 20.77 45.89
CA HIS A 145 -4.57 21.41 44.92
C HIS A 145 -3.75 22.06 43.83
N ALA A 146 -4.21 21.97 42.59
CA ALA A 146 -3.62 22.73 41.49
C ALA A 146 -4.72 23.22 40.55
N LYS A 147 -4.43 24.29 39.82
CA LYS A 147 -5.19 24.65 38.63
C LYS A 147 -4.29 24.53 37.43
N ALA A 148 -4.81 23.95 36.37
CA ALA A 148 -4.10 23.81 35.10
C ALA A 148 -4.97 24.30 33.96
N THR A 149 -4.35 24.84 32.93
CA THR A 149 -5.01 25.18 31.66
C THR A 149 -4.86 23.99 30.74
N ARG A 150 -5.96 23.53 30.15
CA ARG A 150 -5.90 22.51 29.10
C ARG A 150 -5.01 23.03 27.99
N ILE A 151 -4.12 22.20 27.48
CA ILE A 151 -3.43 22.57 26.26
C ILE A 151 -4.42 22.36 25.11
N ASP A 152 -4.92 23.48 24.56
CA ASP A 152 -5.90 23.48 23.46
C ASP A 152 -5.24 23.12 22.12
N TYR A 153 -4.58 21.97 22.07
CA TYR A 153 -4.17 21.42 20.81
C TYR A 153 -5.33 20.63 20.20
N PRO A 154 -5.67 20.89 18.93
CA PRO A 154 -6.67 20.12 18.18
C PRO A 154 -6.23 18.67 17.90
N SER A 155 -4.97 18.32 18.22
CA SER A 155 -4.42 16.98 18.04
C SER A 155 -3.70 16.48 19.30
N ALA A 156 -4.02 15.26 19.75
CA ALA A 156 -3.34 14.54 20.81
C ALA A 156 -1.88 14.21 20.45
N PHE A 157 -1.63 13.90 19.17
CA PHE A 157 -0.28 13.71 18.65
C PHE A 157 0.54 15.01 18.75
N VAL A 158 0.01 16.15 18.30
CA VAL A 158 0.69 17.46 18.39
C VAL A 158 0.86 17.92 19.83
N ALA A 159 -0.13 17.68 20.68
CA ALA A 159 -0.05 18.01 22.10
C ALA A 159 1.08 17.26 22.79
N SER A 160 1.15 15.95 22.55
CA SER A 160 2.16 15.09 23.15
C SER A 160 3.55 15.41 22.64
N ASP A 161 3.65 15.80 21.37
CA ASP A 161 4.89 16.25 20.75
C ASP A 161 5.47 17.50 21.43
N LYS A 162 4.63 18.47 21.78
CA LYS A 162 5.07 19.75 22.38
C LYS A 162 5.28 19.68 23.89
N ALA A 163 4.53 18.84 24.59
CA ALA A 163 4.64 18.68 26.04
C ALA A 163 5.65 17.56 26.44
N ASP A 164 6.15 16.78 25.48
CA ASP A 164 7.00 15.58 25.68
C ASP A 164 6.40 14.49 26.61
N LEU A 165 5.09 14.54 26.83
CA LEU A 165 4.31 13.57 27.61
C LEU A 165 2.97 13.30 26.94
N GLY A 166 2.33 12.17 27.26
CA GLY A 166 1.10 11.72 26.61
C GLY A 166 1.33 10.55 25.65
N LEU A 167 0.86 10.67 24.42
CA LEU A 167 0.87 9.61 23.42
C LEU A 167 2.28 9.27 22.95
N LYS A 168 2.67 8.00 23.08
CA LYS A 168 3.97 7.45 22.71
C LYS A 168 3.81 6.19 21.84
N ARG A 169 4.84 5.88 21.05
CA ARG A 169 5.01 4.68 20.24
C ARG A 169 6.01 3.75 20.92
N LEU A 170 5.71 2.46 21.00
CA LEU A 170 6.63 1.43 21.44
C LEU A 170 7.64 1.14 20.31
N MET A 171 8.92 1.20 20.65
CA MET A 171 10.03 1.01 19.72
C MET A 171 10.66 -0.37 19.91
N SER A 172 11.32 -0.89 18.88
CA SER A 172 11.91 -2.23 18.82
C SER A 172 12.99 -2.53 19.87
N ASP A 173 13.50 -1.51 20.56
CA ASP A 173 14.39 -1.65 21.71
C ASP A 173 13.63 -1.74 23.06
N GLY A 174 12.30 -1.91 23.01
CA GLY A 174 11.40 -2.04 24.15
C GLY A 174 11.12 -0.74 24.90
N ARG A 175 11.51 0.42 24.34
CA ARG A 175 11.23 1.74 24.95
C ARG A 175 10.09 2.44 24.25
N TRP A 176 9.25 3.12 25.03
CA TRP A 176 8.22 4.02 24.54
C TRP A 176 8.81 5.39 24.30
N ARG A 177 8.61 5.92 23.10
CA ARG A 177 9.10 7.23 22.68
C ARG A 177 7.99 8.05 22.07
N LYS A 178 8.23 9.35 21.99
CA LYS A 178 7.38 10.27 21.26
C LYS A 178 7.09 9.76 19.85
N VAL A 179 5.83 9.87 19.42
CA VAL A 179 5.45 9.48 18.05
C VAL A 179 6.06 10.50 17.09
N PRO A 180 6.92 10.07 16.16
CA PRO A 180 7.49 10.99 15.18
C PRO A 180 6.41 11.43 14.19
N LEU A 181 6.16 12.75 14.14
CA LEU A 181 5.17 13.35 13.24
C LEU A 181 5.84 14.25 12.21
N GLY A 182 5.55 13.99 10.93
CA GLY A 182 5.91 14.87 9.83
C GLY A 182 5.16 16.20 9.91
N ARG A 183 5.69 17.26 9.26
CA ARG A 183 5.01 18.56 9.22
C ARG A 183 3.62 18.48 8.61
N LEU A 184 3.46 17.67 7.57
CA LEU A 184 2.17 17.48 6.90
C LEU A 184 1.11 16.89 7.85
N GLU A 185 1.49 15.91 8.68
CA GLU A 185 0.56 15.30 9.63
C GLU A 185 0.16 16.25 10.76
N ARG A 186 1.08 17.14 11.16
CA ARG A 186 0.79 18.21 12.13
C ARG A 186 -0.25 19.20 11.61
N THR A 187 -0.47 19.25 10.30
CA THR A 187 -1.53 20.04 9.67
C THR A 187 -2.78 19.19 9.45
N VAL A 188 -2.63 18.01 8.82
CA VAL A 188 -3.74 17.15 8.42
C VAL A 188 -4.54 16.59 9.59
N LEU A 189 -3.88 16.12 10.66
CA LEU A 189 -4.58 15.49 11.80
C LEU A 189 -5.46 16.50 12.57
N PRO A 190 -4.96 17.70 12.96
CA PRO A 190 -5.81 18.77 13.48
C PRO A 190 -6.99 19.16 12.60
N GLU A 191 -6.75 19.33 11.30
CA GLU A 191 -7.78 19.80 10.38
C GLU A 191 -8.88 18.74 10.22
N MET A 192 -8.50 17.46 10.12
CA MET A 192 -9.46 16.35 10.15
C MET A 192 -10.33 16.40 11.42
N VAL A 193 -9.74 16.59 12.61
CA VAL A 193 -10.51 16.69 13.86
C VAL A 193 -11.47 17.87 13.84
N ARG A 194 -11.03 19.04 13.34
CA ARG A 194 -11.86 20.24 13.23
C ARG A 194 -13.09 19.98 12.35
N LEU A 195 -12.88 19.42 11.16
CA LEU A 195 -13.94 19.09 10.20
C LEU A 195 -14.95 18.09 10.77
N ILE A 196 -14.47 17.04 11.44
CA ILE A 196 -15.34 16.02 12.03
C ILE A 196 -16.16 16.59 13.20
N ARG A 197 -15.61 17.51 14.01
CA ARG A 197 -16.37 18.24 15.03
C ARG A 197 -17.47 19.11 14.44
N GLU A 198 -17.25 19.66 13.25
CA GLU A 198 -18.24 20.42 12.45
C GLU A 198 -19.23 19.52 11.71
N ARG A 199 -19.15 18.19 11.91
CA ARG A 199 -19.96 17.17 11.23
C ARG A 199 -19.72 17.09 9.71
N GLU A 200 -18.58 17.57 9.24
CA GLU A 200 -18.18 17.48 7.83
C GLU A 200 -17.43 16.18 7.54
N SER A 201 -17.76 15.53 6.41
CA SER A 201 -16.95 14.43 5.88
C SER A 201 -15.74 14.98 5.14
N VAL A 202 -14.63 14.24 5.17
CA VAL A 202 -13.37 14.66 4.55
C VAL A 202 -12.66 13.45 3.95
N SER A 203 -11.92 13.67 2.88
CA SER A 203 -11.05 12.67 2.30
C SER A 203 -9.59 13.09 2.46
N ILE A 204 -8.74 12.14 2.83
CA ILE A 204 -7.31 12.34 3.01
C ILE A 204 -6.58 11.63 1.87
N LEU A 205 -5.86 12.41 1.05
CA LEU A 205 -4.95 11.85 0.05
C LEU A 205 -3.53 11.91 0.60
N ASN A 206 -3.06 10.80 1.17
CA ASN A 206 -1.70 10.72 1.68
C ASN A 206 -0.70 10.64 0.50
N PRO A 207 0.22 11.62 0.36
CA PRO A 207 1.20 11.62 -0.73
C PRO A 207 2.21 10.47 -0.65
N GLY A 208 2.39 9.85 0.53
CA GLY A 208 3.20 8.66 0.71
C GLY A 208 2.38 7.37 0.84
N PHE A 209 3.02 6.22 0.58
CA PHE A 209 2.47 4.93 1.00
C PHE A 209 2.78 4.71 2.48
N ASP A 210 1.79 4.97 3.33
CA ASP A 210 1.89 4.80 4.77
C ASP A 210 0.69 3.99 5.29
N PRO A 211 0.83 2.66 5.42
CA PRO A 211 -0.27 1.81 5.86
C PRO A 211 -0.67 2.07 7.32
N ASP A 212 0.18 2.68 8.15
CA ASP A 212 -0.13 2.96 9.56
C ASP A 212 -0.89 4.30 9.73
N PHE A 213 -0.97 5.14 8.69
CA PHE A 213 -1.60 6.45 8.77
C PHE A 213 -3.11 6.39 9.12
N PRO A 214 -3.93 5.47 8.56
CA PRO A 214 -5.33 5.33 8.95
C PRO A 214 -5.52 5.10 10.45
N LEU A 215 -4.62 4.35 11.08
CA LEU A 215 -4.68 4.09 12.50
C LEU A 215 -4.35 5.34 13.33
N ARG A 216 -3.40 6.16 12.90
CA ARG A 216 -3.13 7.47 13.54
C ARG A 216 -4.34 8.39 13.46
N ALA A 217 -4.98 8.47 12.30
CA ALA A 217 -6.22 9.22 12.13
C ALA A 217 -7.32 8.73 13.10
N VAL A 218 -7.53 7.43 13.19
CA VAL A 218 -8.49 6.81 14.12
C VAL A 218 -8.15 7.08 15.59
N ILE A 219 -6.89 6.96 15.98
CA ILE A 219 -6.44 7.29 17.35
C ILE A 219 -6.79 8.74 17.66
N GLU A 220 -6.45 9.67 16.77
CA GLU A 220 -6.76 11.08 16.95
C GLU A 220 -8.27 11.34 17.10
N LEU A 221 -9.11 10.67 16.29
CA LEU A 221 -10.55 10.73 16.42
C LEU A 221 -11.04 10.18 17.77
N LEU A 222 -10.48 9.07 18.28
CA LEU A 222 -10.84 8.49 19.58
C LEU A 222 -10.54 9.42 20.76
N TYR A 223 -9.40 10.12 20.73
CA TYR A 223 -9.05 11.12 21.73
C TYR A 223 -10.07 12.26 21.79
N ASN A 224 -10.57 12.68 20.62
CA ASN A 224 -11.47 13.81 20.47
C ASN A 224 -12.96 13.43 20.47
N ALA A 225 -13.29 12.14 20.44
CA ALA A 225 -14.66 11.65 20.41
C ALA A 225 -15.39 11.92 21.74
N GLU A 226 -16.72 11.97 21.69
CA GLU A 226 -17.53 12.17 22.90
C GLU A 226 -17.47 10.94 23.83
N PRO A 227 -17.68 11.10 25.16
CA PRO A 227 -17.86 9.95 26.02
C PRO A 227 -18.98 9.04 25.51
N ARG A 228 -18.76 7.72 25.53
CA ARG A 228 -19.70 6.67 25.06
C ARG A 228 -19.89 6.56 23.55
N SER A 229 -19.12 7.28 22.74
CA SER A 229 -19.16 7.12 21.29
C SER A 229 -18.19 6.06 20.76
N ASN A 230 -18.50 5.53 19.58
CA ASN A 230 -17.66 4.59 18.84
C ASN A 230 -17.04 5.26 17.61
N VAL A 231 -15.80 4.87 17.28
CA VAL A 231 -15.10 5.24 16.04
C VAL A 231 -14.91 3.96 15.24
N ALA A 232 -15.47 3.90 14.03
CA ALA A 232 -15.31 2.72 13.18
C ALA A 232 -14.13 2.89 12.21
N LEU A 233 -13.39 1.80 12.00
CA LEU A 233 -12.41 1.65 10.94
C LEU A 233 -12.85 0.50 10.02
N LEU A 234 -13.28 0.88 8.83
CA LEU A 234 -13.56 -0.03 7.71
C LEU A 234 -12.24 -0.27 6.97
N THR A 235 -11.65 -1.45 7.20
CA THR A 235 -10.37 -1.85 6.60
C THR A 235 -10.56 -2.84 5.47
N SER A 236 -9.75 -2.68 4.42
CA SER A 236 -9.74 -3.50 3.20
C SER A 236 -8.53 -4.46 3.12
N GLY A 237 -7.71 -4.52 4.17
CA GLY A 237 -6.49 -5.32 4.20
C GLY A 237 -6.70 -6.82 3.92
N THR A 238 -5.70 -7.45 3.32
CA THR A 238 -5.68 -8.88 2.93
C THR A 238 -4.48 -9.59 3.54
N SER A 239 -4.26 -10.88 3.27
CA SER A 239 -3.02 -11.54 3.68
C SER A 239 -1.76 -10.96 3.02
N VAL A 240 -1.94 -10.15 1.98
CA VAL A 240 -0.84 -9.56 1.18
C VAL A 240 -0.73 -8.04 1.42
N HIS A 241 -1.75 -7.42 2.02
CA HIS A 241 -1.80 -5.98 2.24
C HIS A 241 -2.16 -5.69 3.69
N TRP A 242 -1.42 -4.77 4.32
CA TRP A 242 -1.71 -4.31 5.67
C TRP A 242 -3.18 -3.93 5.83
N GLY A 243 -3.71 -4.19 7.01
CA GLY A 243 -5.07 -3.82 7.40
C GLY A 243 -5.90 -5.03 7.83
N GLN A 244 -5.31 -6.22 7.98
CA GLN A 244 -6.00 -7.30 8.64
C GLN A 244 -6.38 -6.89 10.06
N LYS A 245 -7.56 -7.33 10.54
CA LYS A 245 -8.03 -6.98 11.89
C LYS A 245 -7.01 -7.39 12.98
N GLY A 246 -6.19 -8.43 12.74
CA GLY A 246 -5.05 -8.78 13.61
C GLY A 246 -3.98 -7.70 13.61
N GLU A 247 -3.39 -7.43 12.44
CA GLU A 247 -2.33 -6.42 12.26
C GLU A 247 -2.72 -5.04 12.80
N VAL A 248 -3.96 -4.60 12.56
CA VAL A 248 -4.45 -3.31 13.06
C VAL A 248 -4.46 -3.29 14.59
N ARG A 249 -4.87 -4.39 15.24
CA ARG A 249 -4.89 -4.48 16.71
C ARG A 249 -3.49 -4.48 17.30
N ASP A 250 -2.57 -5.21 16.68
CA ASP A 250 -1.18 -5.27 17.15
C ASP A 250 -0.52 -3.90 16.95
N THR A 251 -0.71 -3.28 15.78
CA THR A 251 -0.24 -1.90 15.56
C THR A 251 -0.84 -0.92 16.58
N TYR A 252 -2.13 -1.07 16.93
CA TYR A 252 -2.83 -0.23 17.91
C TYR A 252 -2.28 -0.37 19.33
N ARG A 253 -1.94 -1.58 19.76
CA ARG A 253 -1.28 -1.87 21.05
C ARG A 253 0.11 -1.26 21.16
N GLY A 254 0.81 -1.09 20.04
CA GLY A 254 2.09 -0.39 19.99
C GLY A 254 1.99 1.11 20.24
N TYR A 255 0.79 1.68 20.39
CA TYR A 255 0.57 3.05 20.88
C TYR A 255 0.14 3.02 22.34
N GLY A 256 0.57 4.01 23.12
CA GLY A 256 0.26 4.07 24.54
C GLY A 256 0.39 5.46 25.15
N LEU A 257 -0.17 5.63 26.34
CA LEU A 257 -0.09 6.84 27.14
C LEU A 257 1.00 6.71 28.21
N ALA A 258 1.86 7.72 28.30
CA ALA A 258 2.86 7.83 29.33
C ALA A 258 2.82 9.21 29.98
N VAL A 259 3.01 9.24 31.30
CA VAL A 259 3.04 10.46 32.12
C VAL A 259 4.45 11.00 32.35
N ASN A 260 5.48 10.21 32.00
CA ASN A 260 6.88 10.59 32.11
C ASN A 260 7.31 11.35 30.84
N GLU A 261 8.03 12.44 31.05
CA GLU A 261 8.75 13.15 29.98
C GLU A 261 9.83 12.25 29.37
N GLY A 262 10.16 12.48 28.10
CA GLY A 262 11.20 11.74 27.38
C GLY A 262 10.88 10.27 27.15
N GLU A 263 11.92 9.47 26.90
CA GLU A 263 11.75 8.03 26.69
C GLU A 263 11.47 7.29 28.01
N THR A 264 10.61 6.27 27.95
CA THR A 264 10.21 5.50 29.14
C THR A 264 10.08 4.02 28.82
N ARG A 265 10.27 3.16 29.82
CA ARG A 265 9.97 1.72 29.72
C ARG A 265 8.53 1.39 30.09
N THR A 266 7.80 2.37 30.62
CA THR A 266 6.45 2.21 31.12
C THR A 266 5.50 3.17 30.39
N ALA A 267 4.49 2.59 29.74
CA ALA A 267 3.32 3.28 29.24
C ALA A 267 2.09 2.39 29.44
N VAL A 268 0.91 2.98 29.28
CA VAL A 268 -0.35 2.26 29.23
C VAL A 268 -0.76 2.09 27.76
N PRO A 269 -0.74 0.86 27.21
CA PRO A 269 -1.20 0.58 25.86
C PRO A 269 -2.61 1.13 25.59
N LEU A 270 -2.85 1.62 24.37
CA LEU A 270 -4.12 2.27 24.03
C LEU A 270 -5.32 1.33 24.11
N ASP A 271 -5.17 0.02 23.91
CA ASP A 271 -6.27 -0.94 24.07
C ASP A 271 -6.73 -1.10 25.53
N GLN A 272 -5.92 -0.67 26.49
CA GLN A 272 -6.29 -0.56 27.91
C GLN A 272 -6.91 0.80 28.25
N VAL A 273 -6.73 1.80 27.38
CA VAL A 273 -7.33 3.13 27.52
C VAL A 273 -8.69 3.17 26.83
N PHE A 274 -8.73 2.83 25.54
CA PHE A 274 -9.92 2.67 24.72
C PHE A 274 -9.96 1.25 24.15
N ALA A 275 -11.01 0.51 24.49
CA ALA A 275 -11.16 -0.85 23.99
C ALA A 275 -11.27 -0.86 22.46
N HIS A 276 -10.90 -1.99 21.86
CA HIS A 276 -11.26 -2.29 20.49
C HIS A 276 -12.34 -3.38 20.45
N SER A 277 -13.19 -3.31 19.43
CA SER A 277 -14.33 -4.19 19.22
C SER A 277 -14.40 -4.61 17.76
N TYR A 278 -15.13 -5.69 17.49
CA TYR A 278 -15.45 -6.14 16.14
C TYR A 278 -16.86 -6.73 16.15
N VAL A 279 -17.52 -6.73 14.99
CA VAL A 279 -18.84 -7.35 14.85
C VAL A 279 -18.68 -8.82 14.48
N SER A 280 -19.40 -9.68 15.18
CA SER A 280 -19.45 -11.12 14.94
C SER A 280 -20.88 -11.60 15.17
N ASN A 281 -21.45 -12.32 14.20
CA ASN A 281 -22.84 -12.80 14.23
C ASN A 281 -23.86 -11.68 14.51
N GLY A 282 -23.64 -10.48 13.96
CA GLY A 282 -24.52 -9.33 14.15
C GLY A 282 -24.39 -8.65 15.52
N GLU A 283 -23.49 -9.11 16.40
CA GLU A 283 -23.26 -8.54 17.71
C GLU A 283 -21.88 -7.90 17.82
N LEU A 284 -21.79 -6.79 18.55
CA LEU A 284 -20.51 -6.15 18.88
C LEU A 284 -19.79 -6.96 19.97
N LYS A 285 -18.66 -7.57 19.61
CA LYS A 285 -17.75 -8.25 20.55
C LYS A 285 -16.62 -7.30 20.93
N THR A 286 -16.34 -7.19 22.23
CA THR A 286 -15.27 -6.34 22.78
C THR A 286 -14.19 -7.24 23.36
N SER A 287 -12.94 -6.98 22.99
CA SER A 287 -11.82 -7.90 23.25
C SER A 287 -11.10 -7.65 24.58
N SER A 288 -11.30 -6.49 25.21
CA SER A 288 -10.49 -6.01 26.34
C SER A 288 -11.32 -5.16 27.29
N GLU A 289 -11.02 -5.25 28.59
CA GLU A 289 -11.44 -4.24 29.56
C GLU A 289 -10.63 -2.97 29.33
N SER A 290 -11.30 -1.82 29.26
CA SER A 290 -10.66 -0.53 29.03
C SER A 290 -11.13 0.50 30.04
N LEU A 291 -10.29 1.52 30.24
CA LEU A 291 -10.51 2.55 31.25
C LEU A 291 -11.59 3.56 30.84
N LEU A 292 -11.70 3.86 29.54
CA LEU A 292 -12.68 4.81 29.01
C LEU A 292 -13.74 4.08 28.19
N ASN A 293 -14.99 4.51 28.34
CA ASN A 293 -16.09 3.99 27.53
C ASN A 293 -16.13 4.69 26.16
N ARG A 294 -15.09 4.47 25.35
CA ARG A 294 -15.00 4.82 23.92
C ARG A 294 -14.28 3.68 23.24
N ARG A 295 -14.63 3.37 21.99
CA ARG A 295 -14.10 2.16 21.35
C ARG A 295 -13.74 2.35 19.89
N LEU A 296 -12.67 1.67 19.51
CA LEU A 296 -12.32 1.41 18.12
C LEU A 296 -13.11 0.21 17.62
N VAL A 297 -13.96 0.37 16.61
CA VAL A 297 -14.70 -0.74 15.98
C VAL A 297 -14.05 -1.13 14.66
N LEU A 298 -13.53 -2.35 14.58
CA LEU A 298 -12.87 -2.88 13.39
C LEU A 298 -13.83 -3.73 12.54
N THR A 299 -14.04 -3.31 11.29
CA THR A 299 -14.91 -4.02 10.34
C THR A 299 -14.30 -4.09 8.94
N LYS A 300 -14.76 -5.08 8.15
CA LYS A 300 -14.48 -5.18 6.71
C LYS A 300 -15.75 -5.02 5.86
N LYS A 301 -16.92 -4.86 6.49
CA LYS A 301 -18.22 -4.88 5.82
C LYS A 301 -19.06 -3.72 6.29
N ILE A 302 -19.65 -3.00 5.34
CA ILE A 302 -20.58 -1.89 5.65
C ILE A 302 -21.76 -2.40 6.50
N ASP A 303 -22.28 -3.60 6.21
CA ASP A 303 -23.44 -4.15 6.89
C ASP A 303 -23.24 -4.37 8.40
N GLU A 304 -21.99 -4.66 8.81
CA GLU A 304 -21.64 -4.84 10.21
C GLU A 304 -21.81 -3.56 11.02
N LEU A 305 -21.66 -2.37 10.39
CA LEU A 305 -21.76 -1.08 11.08
C LEU A 305 -23.16 -0.82 11.65
N SER A 306 -24.21 -1.44 11.11
CA SER A 306 -25.56 -1.31 11.68
C SER A 306 -25.73 -1.95 13.06
N ALA A 307 -24.82 -2.83 13.47
CA ALA A 307 -24.79 -3.40 14.81
C ALA A 307 -24.10 -2.48 15.84
N VAL A 308 -23.60 -1.31 15.42
CA VAL A 308 -22.81 -0.39 16.24
C VAL A 308 -23.68 0.82 16.60
N SER A 309 -24.00 0.99 17.88
CA SER A 309 -24.67 2.20 18.38
C SER A 309 -23.70 3.37 18.52
N ASP A 310 -24.21 4.60 18.63
CA ASP A 310 -23.44 5.79 19.03
C ASP A 310 -22.18 6.03 18.18
N LEU A 311 -22.28 5.74 16.88
CA LEU A 311 -21.19 5.89 15.93
C LEU A 311 -20.93 7.37 15.66
N SER A 312 -19.77 7.86 16.06
CA SER A 312 -19.39 9.27 15.93
C SER A 312 -18.77 9.60 14.58
N VAL A 313 -18.04 8.66 13.99
CA VAL A 313 -17.33 8.79 12.72
C VAL A 313 -17.02 7.42 12.13
N ILE A 314 -17.04 7.32 10.80
CA ILE A 314 -16.62 6.14 10.04
C ILE A 314 -15.35 6.49 9.28
N THR A 315 -14.25 5.81 9.59
CA THR A 315 -13.01 5.90 8.83
C THR A 315 -12.94 4.75 7.83
N VAL A 316 -12.61 5.04 6.58
CA VAL A 316 -12.47 4.05 5.50
C VAL A 316 -11.03 4.04 5.01
N ASP A 317 -10.37 2.89 5.13
CA ASP A 317 -9.00 2.71 4.70
C ASP A 317 -8.91 2.15 3.27
N TYR A 318 -8.45 3.01 2.37
CA TYR A 318 -8.06 2.70 1.00
C TYR A 318 -6.56 2.89 0.75
N THR A 319 -5.72 3.07 1.78
CA THR A 319 -4.29 3.36 1.59
C THR A 319 -3.59 2.28 0.77
N SER A 320 -3.90 1.02 1.03
CA SER A 320 -3.32 -0.14 0.35
C SER A 320 -4.13 -0.62 -0.84
N ARG A 321 -5.44 -0.82 -0.66
CA ARG A 321 -6.29 -1.49 -1.64
C ARG A 321 -7.69 -0.93 -1.61
N LYS A 322 -8.34 -0.96 -2.77
CA LYS A 322 -9.77 -0.72 -2.91
C LYS A 322 -10.36 -1.79 -3.82
N THR A 323 -11.35 -2.52 -3.31
CA THR A 323 -12.07 -3.56 -4.05
C THR A 323 -13.33 -3.01 -4.72
N GLY A 324 -13.54 -3.32 -6.00
CA GLY A 324 -14.79 -3.09 -6.72
C GLY A 324 -14.87 -1.74 -7.46
N VAL A 325 -15.93 -1.60 -8.26
CA VAL A 325 -16.17 -0.45 -9.15
C VAL A 325 -16.61 0.80 -8.35
N ASN A 326 -15.85 1.87 -8.55
CA ASN A 326 -16.12 3.31 -8.43
C ASN A 326 -17.27 3.80 -7.53
N LYS A 327 -16.93 4.62 -6.52
CA LYS A 327 -17.82 5.48 -5.71
C LYS A 327 -18.91 4.80 -4.87
N GLU A 328 -19.42 3.63 -5.24
CA GLU A 328 -20.55 2.95 -4.60
C GLU A 328 -20.37 2.71 -3.10
N THR A 329 -19.19 2.29 -2.65
CA THR A 329 -18.93 2.03 -1.21
C THR A 329 -19.18 3.28 -0.38
N ILE A 330 -18.68 4.43 -0.84
CA ILE A 330 -18.86 5.72 -0.15
C ILE A 330 -20.30 6.19 -0.28
N THR A 331 -20.94 6.03 -1.44
CA THR A 331 -22.37 6.33 -1.64
C THR A 331 -23.24 5.52 -0.68
N LYS A 332 -23.06 4.19 -0.61
CA LYS A 332 -23.77 3.29 0.30
C LYS A 332 -23.56 3.65 1.76
N LEU A 333 -22.34 4.07 2.14
CA LEU A 333 -22.06 4.56 3.49
C LEU A 333 -22.83 5.85 3.80
N ARG A 334 -22.81 6.83 2.88
CA ARG A 334 -23.54 8.11 3.04
C ARG A 334 -25.06 7.90 3.13
N GLU A 335 -25.61 7.01 2.31
CA GLU A 335 -27.04 6.67 2.32
C GLU A 335 -27.46 5.98 3.61
N ARG A 336 -26.64 5.05 4.12
CA ARG A 336 -26.96 4.27 5.32
C ARG A 336 -26.69 5.02 6.62
N PHE A 337 -25.71 5.93 6.62
CA PHE A 337 -25.29 6.69 7.80
C PHE A 337 -25.26 8.20 7.51
N PRO A 338 -26.40 8.82 7.15
CA PRO A 338 -26.45 10.21 6.67
C PRO A 338 -26.00 11.26 7.69
N ASN A 339 -26.07 10.93 8.98
CA ASN A 339 -25.70 11.82 10.08
C ASN A 339 -24.31 11.51 10.68
N THR A 340 -23.58 10.55 10.10
CA THR A 340 -22.26 10.15 10.58
C THR A 340 -21.20 10.64 9.61
N PRO A 341 -20.29 11.53 10.03
CA PRO A 341 -19.17 11.96 9.19
C PRO A 341 -18.30 10.78 8.75
N ILE A 342 -17.82 10.84 7.51
CA ILE A 342 -16.96 9.83 6.91
C ILE A 342 -15.57 10.43 6.65
N VAL A 343 -14.54 9.71 7.08
CA VAL A 343 -13.14 10.00 6.74
C VAL A 343 -12.64 8.93 5.77
N SER A 344 -12.44 9.28 4.51
CA SER A 344 -11.85 8.33 3.54
C SER A 344 -10.35 8.58 3.43
N ILE A 345 -9.51 7.55 3.58
CA ILE A 345 -8.05 7.71 3.56
C ILE A 345 -7.48 6.88 2.43
N ALA A 346 -6.82 7.54 1.47
CA ALA A 346 -6.17 6.91 0.33
C ALA A 346 -4.71 7.32 0.23
N SER A 347 -3.96 6.64 -0.64
CA SER A 347 -2.60 7.04 -1.02
C SER A 347 -2.51 7.24 -2.54
N LEU A 348 -1.40 7.83 -3.00
CA LEU A 348 -1.08 7.90 -4.44
C LEU A 348 -0.95 6.52 -5.10
N TYR A 349 -0.73 5.50 -4.28
CA TYR A 349 -0.49 4.12 -4.67
C TYR A 349 -1.62 3.18 -4.28
N THR A 350 -2.79 3.72 -3.96
CA THR A 350 -3.97 2.89 -3.73
C THR A 350 -4.18 1.96 -4.91
N LYS A 351 -4.22 0.65 -4.64
CA LYS A 351 -4.52 -0.37 -5.64
C LYS A 351 -6.03 -0.41 -5.87
N ASN A 352 -6.49 0.21 -6.94
CA ASN A 352 -7.90 0.18 -7.36
C ASN A 352 -8.15 -1.08 -8.17
N GLU A 353 -8.93 -1.99 -7.62
CA GLU A 353 -9.29 -3.25 -8.28
C GLU A 353 -10.69 -3.13 -8.89
N GLY A 354 -10.73 -2.84 -10.19
CA GLY A 354 -11.93 -2.80 -11.03
C GLY A 354 -11.57 -3.20 -12.48
N ASP A 355 -12.55 -3.67 -13.25
CA ASP A 355 -12.45 -3.98 -14.69
C ASP A 355 -11.28 -4.92 -15.11
N GLY A 356 -10.90 -5.83 -14.21
CA GLY A 356 -9.99 -6.94 -14.51
C GLY A 356 -8.49 -6.67 -14.36
N VAL A 357 -8.03 -5.41 -14.34
CA VAL A 357 -6.59 -5.08 -14.13
C VAL A 357 -6.43 -3.99 -13.06
N PRO A 358 -5.65 -4.24 -11.98
CA PRO A 358 -5.45 -3.24 -10.94
C PRO A 358 -4.81 -1.94 -11.45
N ARG A 359 -5.35 -0.80 -11.02
CA ARG A 359 -4.78 0.52 -11.27
C ARG A 359 -4.24 1.15 -10.00
N TYR A 360 -2.98 1.58 -10.04
CA TYR A 360 -2.31 2.24 -8.93
C TYR A 360 -2.41 3.75 -9.12
N ALA A 361 -3.34 4.36 -8.40
CA ALA A 361 -3.65 5.78 -8.45
C ALA A 361 -4.55 6.13 -7.25
N PRO A 362 -4.71 7.42 -6.92
CA PRO A 362 -5.78 7.82 -6.02
C PRO A 362 -7.15 7.38 -6.57
N PRO A 363 -8.09 6.97 -5.70
CA PRO A 363 -9.45 6.66 -6.12
C PRO A 363 -10.16 7.86 -6.78
N SER A 364 -10.89 7.62 -7.86
CA SER A 364 -11.57 8.67 -8.63
C SER A 364 -12.65 9.44 -7.86
N PHE A 365 -13.27 8.85 -6.84
CA PHE A 365 -14.31 9.54 -6.05
C PHE A 365 -13.77 10.73 -5.24
N LEU A 366 -12.45 10.81 -5.05
CA LEU A 366 -11.82 11.92 -4.34
C LEU A 366 -12.00 13.26 -5.07
N GLU A 367 -12.22 13.24 -6.39
CA GLU A 367 -12.43 14.46 -7.20
C GLU A 367 -13.68 15.25 -6.76
N GLU A 368 -14.62 14.61 -6.07
CA GLU A 368 -15.86 15.24 -5.59
C GLU A 368 -15.87 15.53 -4.09
N ASP A 369 -14.85 15.06 -3.37
CA ASP A 369 -14.76 15.21 -1.94
C ASP A 369 -13.95 16.45 -1.56
N LYS A 370 -14.15 16.93 -0.33
CA LYS A 370 -13.19 17.83 0.31
C LYS A 370 -11.94 17.04 0.62
N VAL A 371 -10.85 17.29 -0.11
CA VAL A 371 -9.57 16.59 0.04
C VAL A 371 -8.59 17.42 0.87
N ILE A 372 -7.92 16.78 1.83
CA ILE A 372 -6.74 17.31 2.53
C ILE A 372 -5.57 16.33 2.37
N PRO A 373 -4.31 16.79 2.41
CA PRO A 373 -3.88 18.19 2.41
C PRO A 373 -4.22 18.91 1.10
N ASN A 374 -4.52 20.21 1.19
CA ASN A 374 -4.66 21.08 0.03
C ASN A 374 -3.28 21.64 -0.40
N SER A 375 -3.22 22.40 -1.50
CA SER A 375 -1.95 22.97 -1.98
C SER A 375 -1.27 23.92 -1.01
N SER A 376 -2.02 24.67 -0.19
CA SER A 376 -1.44 25.54 0.83
C SER A 376 -0.81 24.74 1.97
N ASP A 377 -1.46 23.64 2.39
CA ASP A 377 -0.90 22.71 3.38
C ASP A 377 0.41 22.09 2.87
N ILE A 378 0.46 21.71 1.59
CA ILE A 378 1.67 21.18 0.95
C ILE A 378 2.77 22.24 0.91
N LYS A 379 2.46 23.46 0.46
CA LYS A 379 3.42 24.57 0.40
C LYS A 379 3.99 24.90 1.78
N GLU A 380 3.14 24.96 2.80
CA GLU A 380 3.56 25.22 4.18
C GLU A 380 4.39 24.08 4.75
N ALA A 381 3.92 22.84 4.60
CA ALA A 381 4.64 21.66 5.06
C ALA A 381 6.02 21.54 4.41
N CYS A 382 6.17 22.02 3.17
CA CYS A 382 7.41 21.95 2.39
C CYS A 382 8.24 23.25 2.43
N ASN A 383 7.79 24.30 3.14
CA ASN A 383 8.55 25.53 3.26
C ASN A 383 9.86 25.30 4.04
N GLY A 384 10.99 25.60 3.41
CA GLY A 384 12.34 25.38 3.97
C GLY A 384 12.92 23.98 3.74
N TYR A 385 12.35 23.17 2.84
CA TYR A 385 12.91 21.89 2.45
C TYR A 385 13.60 21.94 1.09
N THR A 386 14.75 21.28 1.00
CA THR A 386 15.35 20.92 -0.29
C THR A 386 14.80 19.56 -0.71
N PRO A 387 14.26 19.40 -1.94
CA PRO A 387 13.74 18.12 -2.41
C PRO A 387 14.83 17.04 -2.47
N GLN A 388 14.94 16.24 -1.41
CA GLN A 388 15.75 15.02 -1.38
C GLN A 388 14.84 13.80 -1.60
N VAL A 389 15.44 12.67 -1.96
CA VAL A 389 14.71 11.42 -2.17
C VAL A 389 13.99 11.01 -0.87
N GLY A 390 12.68 10.80 -0.94
CA GLY A 390 11.85 10.48 0.23
C GLY A 390 12.33 9.21 0.94
N ARG A 391 12.21 9.12 2.27
CA ARG A 391 12.70 7.99 3.10
C ARG A 391 11.56 7.07 3.54
N THR A 392 11.88 5.79 3.68
CA THR A 392 10.92 4.69 3.91
C THR A 392 10.19 4.73 5.24
N THR A 393 8.98 4.17 5.28
CA THR A 393 8.44 3.38 6.40
C THR A 393 7.98 2.06 5.85
N ILE A 394 8.45 0.92 6.38
CA ILE A 394 7.86 -0.39 6.04
C ILE A 394 7.42 -1.08 7.32
N GLY A 395 6.23 -1.69 7.27
CA GLY A 395 5.82 -2.80 8.11
C GLY A 395 5.52 -4.03 7.25
N THR A 396 5.80 -5.24 7.76
CA THR A 396 5.00 -6.49 7.67
C THR A 396 5.82 -7.71 8.17
N ASN A 397 5.42 -8.35 9.27
CA ASN A 397 4.43 -9.45 9.24
C ASN A 397 4.80 -10.82 8.62
N GLY A 398 5.91 -11.47 8.98
CA GLY A 398 5.97 -12.96 9.06
C GLY A 398 7.01 -13.59 8.15
N GLU A 399 7.51 -14.77 8.52
CA GLU A 399 8.50 -15.53 7.73
C GLU A 399 8.11 -15.62 6.24
N HIS A 400 9.10 -15.47 5.36
CA HIS A 400 9.03 -15.31 3.90
C HIS A 400 8.93 -13.85 3.39
N TYR A 401 9.85 -13.50 2.49
CA TYR A 401 10.11 -12.21 1.83
C TYR A 401 10.97 -11.21 2.64
N ALA A 402 12.28 -11.24 2.36
CA ALA A 402 13.35 -10.32 2.77
C ALA A 402 13.12 -9.55 4.09
N SER A 403 13.63 -10.12 5.17
CA SER A 403 13.88 -9.47 6.45
C SER A 403 14.56 -8.10 6.29
N GLY A 404 13.89 -7.01 6.67
CA GLY A 404 14.54 -5.69 6.72
C GLY A 404 13.59 -4.49 6.67
N SER A 405 12.55 -4.44 7.50
CA SER A 405 11.77 -3.20 7.69
C SER A 405 12.55 -2.22 8.57
N GLU A 406 13.20 -1.24 7.95
CA GLU A 406 13.91 -0.14 8.61
C GLU A 406 13.55 1.16 7.89
N GLY A 407 13.12 2.18 8.64
CA GLY A 407 12.53 3.39 8.09
C GLY A 407 13.09 4.64 8.72
N SER A 408 12.90 5.77 8.04
CA SER A 408 13.05 7.09 8.65
C SER A 408 12.21 7.15 9.94
N PRO A 409 12.65 7.84 11.01
CA PRO A 409 11.78 8.09 12.14
C PRO A 409 10.52 8.83 11.68
N PHE A 410 10.61 9.74 10.71
CA PHE A 410 9.42 10.38 10.17
C PHE A 410 8.67 9.52 9.16
N PRO A 411 7.33 9.59 9.16
CA PRO A 411 6.49 8.85 8.21
C PRO A 411 6.63 9.35 6.77
N PRO A 412 6.25 8.53 5.78
CA PRO A 412 6.46 8.83 4.37
C PRO A 412 5.64 10.01 3.89
N SER A 413 4.59 10.36 4.61
CA SER A 413 3.71 11.48 4.29
C SER A 413 4.51 12.75 3.96
N ILE A 414 5.51 13.14 4.77
CA ILE A 414 6.32 14.33 4.46
C ILE A 414 7.42 14.03 3.44
N THR A 415 8.08 12.87 3.53
CA THR A 415 9.25 12.60 2.69
C THR A 415 8.88 12.31 1.24
N ASP A 416 7.76 11.64 1.01
CA ASP A 416 7.26 11.35 -0.32
C ASP A 416 6.66 12.61 -0.96
N THR A 417 6.03 13.52 -0.20
CA THR A 417 5.64 14.86 -0.71
C THR A 417 6.84 15.60 -1.29
N LEU A 418 7.94 15.67 -0.56
CA LEU A 418 9.14 16.39 -1.03
C LEU A 418 9.70 15.78 -2.31
N GLY A 419 9.66 14.45 -2.44
CA GLY A 419 10.05 13.78 -3.68
C GLY A 419 9.14 14.09 -4.86
N LEU A 420 7.83 14.24 -4.63
CA LEU A 420 6.84 14.59 -5.67
C LEU A 420 6.96 16.04 -6.13
N LEU A 421 7.41 16.95 -5.26
CA LEU A 421 7.61 18.35 -5.61
C LEU A 421 8.87 18.58 -6.45
N ARG A 422 9.74 17.57 -6.55
CA ARG A 422 10.89 17.61 -7.46
C ARG A 422 10.43 17.35 -8.89
N GLU A 423 11.04 18.05 -9.84
CA GLU A 423 10.88 17.73 -11.25
C GLU A 423 11.24 16.25 -11.53
N PRO A 424 10.31 15.45 -12.07
CA PRO A 424 10.57 14.05 -12.38
C PRO A 424 11.54 13.94 -13.55
N ARG A 425 12.59 13.13 -13.40
CA ARG A 425 13.53 12.82 -14.49
C ARG A 425 13.24 11.44 -15.04
N ILE A 426 12.61 11.39 -16.21
CA ILE A 426 12.32 10.15 -16.93
C ILE A 426 13.21 10.11 -18.17
N GLU A 427 13.99 9.03 -18.29
CA GLU A 427 14.86 8.77 -19.43
C GLU A 427 14.45 7.45 -20.09
N VAL A 428 14.30 7.48 -21.42
CA VAL A 428 14.10 6.27 -22.21
C VAL A 428 15.42 5.94 -22.88
N GLN A 429 15.97 4.78 -22.54
CA GLN A 429 17.25 4.31 -23.07
C GLN A 429 17.01 3.18 -24.07
N PRO A 430 17.70 3.22 -25.22
CA PRO A 430 17.57 2.17 -26.22
C PRO A 430 18.21 0.87 -25.73
N VAL A 431 17.65 -0.24 -26.18
CA VAL A 431 18.26 -1.57 -26.09
C VAL A 431 18.54 -2.06 -27.50
N GLU A 432 19.82 -2.29 -27.76
CA GLU A 432 20.28 -2.82 -29.04
C GLU A 432 19.88 -4.29 -29.14
N GLY A 433 18.93 -4.57 -30.03
CA GLY A 433 18.32 -5.88 -30.14
C GLY A 433 18.47 -6.55 -31.50
N ASP A 434 19.49 -6.22 -32.29
CA ASP A 434 19.65 -6.67 -33.67
C ASP A 434 18.34 -6.51 -34.48
N ASP A 435 17.81 -7.61 -35.03
CA ASP A 435 16.55 -7.66 -35.79
C ASP A 435 15.28 -7.55 -34.91
N LEU A 436 15.37 -7.59 -33.57
CA LEU A 436 14.20 -7.50 -32.68
C LEU A 436 13.38 -6.24 -32.94
N SER A 437 14.05 -5.10 -33.14
CA SER A 437 13.39 -3.83 -33.43
C SER A 437 12.54 -3.91 -34.70
N ARG A 438 13.03 -4.63 -35.72
CA ARG A 438 12.30 -4.85 -36.97
C ARG A 438 11.07 -5.73 -36.73
N TRP A 439 11.21 -6.83 -35.99
CA TRP A 439 10.09 -7.71 -35.70
C TRP A 439 9.01 -7.04 -34.84
N PHE A 440 9.39 -6.28 -33.83
CA PHE A 440 8.44 -5.49 -33.04
C PHE A 440 7.70 -4.44 -33.89
N LYS A 441 8.37 -3.77 -34.84
CA LYS A 441 7.70 -2.87 -35.78
C LYS A 441 6.66 -3.60 -36.64
N MET A 442 6.94 -4.83 -37.07
CA MET A 442 5.96 -5.65 -37.80
C MET A 442 4.75 -6.03 -36.93
N VAL A 443 4.97 -6.38 -35.65
CA VAL A 443 3.87 -6.65 -34.71
C VAL A 443 3.03 -5.39 -34.47
N THR A 444 3.67 -4.25 -34.22
CA THR A 444 3.00 -2.94 -34.06
C THR A 444 2.17 -2.57 -35.30
N LYS A 445 2.68 -2.86 -36.51
CA LYS A 445 1.91 -2.64 -37.75
C LYS A 445 0.62 -3.44 -37.75
N HIS A 446 0.67 -4.75 -37.48
CA HIS A 446 -0.53 -5.59 -37.45
C HIS A 446 -1.51 -5.21 -36.34
N PHE A 447 -1.00 -4.73 -35.19
CA PHE A 447 -1.83 -4.14 -34.15
C PHE A 447 -2.57 -2.89 -34.66
N THR A 448 -1.87 -1.98 -35.33
CA THR A 448 -2.44 -0.74 -35.89
C THR A 448 -3.47 -1.05 -36.96
N ASP A 449 -3.15 -1.99 -37.88
CA ASP A 449 -4.07 -2.43 -38.92
C ASP A 449 -5.40 -2.93 -38.32
N LEU A 450 -5.37 -3.64 -37.18
CA LEU A 450 -6.60 -4.11 -36.51
C LEU A 450 -7.39 -2.97 -35.85
N LEU A 451 -6.70 -2.00 -35.22
CA LEU A 451 -7.37 -0.82 -34.66
C LEU A 451 -8.05 0.01 -35.75
N ASP A 452 -7.37 0.25 -36.87
CA ASP A 452 -7.93 1.00 -38.01
C ASP A 452 -9.15 0.31 -38.62
N ASN A 453 -9.25 -1.01 -38.45
CA ASN A 453 -10.39 -1.82 -38.87
C ASN A 453 -11.46 -2.04 -37.78
N ASN A 454 -11.35 -1.38 -36.62
CA ASN A 454 -12.23 -1.51 -35.46
C ASN A 454 -12.33 -2.94 -34.91
N VAL A 455 -11.24 -3.71 -34.96
CA VAL A 455 -11.14 -5.06 -34.38
C VAL A 455 -10.34 -5.00 -33.08
N GLU A 456 -10.84 -4.21 -32.13
CA GLU A 456 -10.11 -3.82 -30.93
C GLU A 456 -9.67 -4.99 -30.06
N GLN A 457 -10.54 -5.98 -29.83
CA GLN A 457 -10.21 -7.14 -29.00
C GLN A 457 -8.99 -7.92 -29.55
N ALA A 458 -8.94 -8.12 -30.87
CA ALA A 458 -7.81 -8.78 -31.52
C ALA A 458 -6.54 -7.92 -31.44
N ALA A 459 -6.67 -6.61 -31.66
CA ALA A 459 -5.58 -5.66 -31.50
C ALA A 459 -4.99 -5.76 -30.08
N TYR A 460 -5.82 -5.68 -29.05
CA TYR A 460 -5.37 -5.77 -27.66
C TYR A 460 -4.74 -7.13 -27.31
N LYS A 461 -5.20 -8.23 -27.91
CA LYS A 461 -4.57 -9.55 -27.74
C LYS A 461 -3.14 -9.55 -28.29
N ILE A 462 -2.92 -9.01 -29.50
CA ILE A 462 -1.57 -8.85 -30.09
C ILE A 462 -0.71 -7.92 -29.23
N TYR A 463 -1.24 -6.77 -28.84
CA TYR A 463 -0.53 -5.78 -28.01
C TYR A 463 -0.04 -6.37 -26.69
N SER A 464 -0.89 -7.17 -26.03
CA SER A 464 -0.54 -7.87 -24.79
C SER A 464 0.67 -8.80 -24.98
N ARG A 465 0.71 -9.55 -26.10
CA ARG A 465 1.82 -10.47 -26.41
C ARG A 465 3.08 -9.71 -26.79
N GLU A 466 2.96 -8.65 -27.57
CA GLU A 466 4.07 -7.74 -27.87
C GLU A 466 4.70 -7.18 -26.59
N MET A 467 3.87 -6.67 -25.67
CA MET A 467 4.33 -6.09 -24.41
C MET A 467 4.92 -7.13 -23.46
N PHE A 468 4.47 -8.37 -23.50
CA PHE A 468 5.11 -9.47 -22.77
C PHE A 468 6.59 -9.59 -23.17
N PHE A 469 6.89 -9.76 -24.48
CA PHE A 469 8.27 -9.92 -24.94
C PHE A 469 9.12 -8.65 -24.79
N LYS A 470 8.53 -7.46 -25.01
CA LYS A 470 9.26 -6.18 -24.84
C LYS A 470 9.70 -5.91 -23.40
N ARG A 471 9.05 -6.54 -22.41
CA ARG A 471 9.33 -6.34 -20.98
C ARG A 471 10.00 -7.54 -20.32
N LEU A 472 10.16 -8.65 -21.05
CA LEU A 472 10.69 -9.89 -20.49
C LEU A 472 12.14 -9.64 -20.04
N PRO A 473 12.45 -9.74 -18.74
CA PRO A 473 13.76 -9.33 -18.23
C PRO A 473 14.82 -10.45 -18.33
N VAL A 474 14.44 -11.64 -18.78
CA VAL A 474 15.29 -12.84 -18.88
C VAL A 474 15.08 -13.52 -20.24
N SER A 475 15.94 -14.44 -20.64
CA SER A 475 15.78 -15.19 -21.89
C SER A 475 14.50 -16.04 -21.89
N THR A 476 13.95 -16.36 -23.07
CA THR A 476 12.75 -17.20 -23.15
C THR A 476 13.04 -18.63 -22.69
N TYR A 477 14.28 -19.11 -22.88
CA TYR A 477 14.73 -20.38 -22.32
C TYR A 477 14.64 -20.38 -20.79
N LEU A 478 15.26 -19.42 -20.10
CA LEU A 478 15.23 -19.34 -18.63
C LEU A 478 13.81 -19.17 -18.10
N TYR A 479 12.98 -18.34 -18.76
CA TYR A 479 11.58 -18.18 -18.40
C TYR A 479 10.81 -19.51 -18.45
N ASN A 480 10.97 -20.28 -19.53
CA ASN A 480 10.28 -21.56 -19.71
C ASN A 480 10.82 -22.65 -18.77
N GLU A 481 12.15 -22.71 -18.57
CA GLU A 481 12.77 -23.67 -17.66
C GLU A 481 12.33 -23.44 -16.22
N TRP A 482 12.29 -22.18 -15.76
CA TRP A 482 11.79 -21.85 -14.43
C TRP A 482 10.35 -22.36 -14.22
N ILE A 483 9.46 -22.16 -15.21
CA ILE A 483 8.07 -22.67 -15.14
C ILE A 483 8.06 -24.20 -15.05
N ARG A 484 8.87 -24.89 -15.86
CA ARG A 484 8.95 -26.35 -15.84
C ARG A 484 9.47 -26.88 -14.51
N GLN A 485 10.47 -26.23 -13.93
CA GLN A 485 11.03 -26.58 -12.63
C GLN A 485 10.01 -26.40 -11.51
N GLN A 486 9.36 -25.23 -11.43
CA GLN A 486 8.33 -25.00 -10.42
C GLN A 486 7.17 -26.00 -10.55
N TYR A 487 6.78 -26.34 -11.78
CA TYR A 487 5.76 -27.36 -12.01
C TYR A 487 6.20 -28.74 -11.50
N ALA A 488 7.46 -29.11 -11.72
CA ALA A 488 8.04 -30.35 -11.21
C ALA A 488 8.15 -30.38 -9.67
N GLU A 489 8.32 -29.22 -9.03
CA GLU A 489 8.30 -29.03 -7.57
C GLU A 489 6.88 -29.08 -6.97
N GLY A 490 5.85 -29.20 -7.82
CA GLY A 490 4.46 -29.36 -7.41
C GLY A 490 3.64 -28.07 -7.43
N GLU A 491 4.22 -26.94 -7.84
CA GLU A 491 3.48 -25.69 -8.01
C GLU A 491 2.47 -25.83 -9.16
N ARG A 492 1.20 -25.57 -8.86
CA ARG A 492 0.10 -25.73 -9.83
C ARG A 492 -0.35 -24.40 -10.46
N TYR A 493 -0.01 -23.28 -9.82
CA TYR A 493 -0.46 -21.94 -10.21
C TYR A 493 0.67 -21.15 -10.88
N LEU A 494 1.05 -21.59 -12.08
CA LEU A 494 2.20 -21.03 -12.82
C LEU A 494 1.77 -20.27 -14.09
N PRO A 495 2.55 -19.26 -14.50
CA PRO A 495 2.31 -18.59 -15.77
C PRO A 495 2.53 -19.54 -16.96
N GLU A 496 1.93 -19.22 -18.10
CA GLU A 496 2.16 -19.95 -19.36
C GLU A 496 3.60 -19.78 -19.85
N THR A 497 4.13 -20.83 -20.50
CA THR A 497 5.38 -20.77 -21.27
C THR A 497 5.23 -19.83 -22.47
N THR A 498 6.35 -19.39 -23.06
CA THR A 498 6.32 -18.55 -24.26
C THR A 498 5.65 -19.24 -25.43
N ASP A 499 5.82 -20.56 -25.57
CA ASP A 499 5.14 -21.35 -26.60
C ASP A 499 3.62 -21.36 -26.37
N GLY A 500 3.16 -21.62 -25.14
CA GLY A 500 1.74 -21.60 -24.79
C GLY A 500 1.10 -20.22 -25.03
N ILE A 501 1.82 -19.14 -24.74
CA ILE A 501 1.38 -17.76 -25.02
C ILE A 501 1.15 -17.54 -26.53
N LEU A 502 2.02 -18.10 -27.39
CA LEU A 502 1.92 -17.97 -28.84
C LEU A 502 0.84 -18.89 -29.42
N GLU A 503 0.69 -20.11 -28.87
CA GLU A 503 -0.37 -21.06 -29.22
C GLU A 503 -1.76 -20.51 -28.87
N ASP A 504 -1.93 -19.79 -27.75
CA ASP A 504 -3.19 -19.10 -27.42
C ASP A 504 -3.54 -18.00 -28.45
N LEU A 505 -2.53 -17.30 -28.99
CA LEU A 505 -2.76 -16.31 -30.05
C LEU A 505 -3.11 -16.98 -31.38
N GLU A 506 -2.45 -18.10 -31.69
CA GLU A 506 -2.73 -18.92 -32.88
C GLU A 506 -4.15 -19.49 -32.85
N THR A 507 -4.52 -20.11 -31.74
CA THR A 507 -5.86 -20.66 -31.50
C THR A 507 -6.93 -19.60 -31.65
N TYR A 508 -6.70 -18.41 -31.07
CA TYR A 508 -7.62 -17.28 -31.22
C TYR A 508 -7.73 -16.78 -32.66
N GLY A 509 -6.63 -16.71 -33.39
CA GLY A 509 -6.64 -16.36 -34.81
C GLY A 509 -7.41 -17.36 -35.68
N GLY A 510 -7.44 -18.64 -35.31
CA GLY A 510 -8.22 -19.67 -35.99
C GLY A 510 -9.70 -19.71 -35.62
N GLN A 511 -10.08 -19.15 -34.47
CA GLN A 511 -11.46 -19.19 -33.94
C GLN A 511 -12.20 -17.85 -34.06
N ILE A 512 -11.51 -16.76 -34.34
CA ILE A 512 -12.15 -15.43 -34.46
C ILE A 512 -13.08 -15.39 -35.68
N GLU A 513 -14.35 -15.02 -35.45
CA GLU A 513 -15.37 -14.93 -36.50
C GLU A 513 -15.15 -13.73 -37.44
N ASP A 514 -14.52 -12.66 -36.94
CA ASP A 514 -14.24 -11.46 -37.74
C ASP A 514 -13.16 -11.74 -38.79
N LEU A 515 -13.59 -11.98 -40.04
CA LEU A 515 -12.74 -12.35 -41.17
C LEU A 515 -11.65 -11.32 -41.52
N ARG A 516 -11.72 -10.09 -40.98
CA ARG A 516 -10.68 -9.05 -41.16
C ARG A 516 -9.47 -9.29 -40.26
N ALA A 517 -9.63 -10.04 -39.18
CA ALA A 517 -8.62 -10.21 -38.14
C ALA A 517 -7.53 -11.26 -38.42
N PRO A 518 -7.83 -12.46 -38.99
CA PRO A 518 -6.88 -13.56 -39.07
C PRO A 518 -5.55 -13.20 -39.74
N ALA A 519 -5.59 -12.49 -40.87
CA ALA A 519 -4.36 -12.12 -41.59
C ALA A 519 -3.38 -11.31 -40.74
N SER A 520 -3.89 -10.34 -39.96
CA SER A 520 -3.09 -9.53 -39.05
C SER A 520 -2.64 -10.32 -37.81
N ILE A 521 -3.50 -11.18 -37.26
CA ILE A 521 -3.14 -12.06 -36.13
C ILE A 521 -2.01 -13.02 -36.52
N PHE A 522 -2.13 -13.75 -37.64
CA PHE A 522 -1.10 -14.67 -38.11
C PHE A 522 0.16 -13.94 -38.61
N GLY A 523 0.02 -12.72 -39.13
CA GLY A 523 1.13 -11.83 -39.43
C GLY A 523 1.94 -11.50 -38.16
N ALA A 524 1.26 -11.06 -37.11
CA ALA A 524 1.88 -10.76 -35.82
C ALA A 524 2.46 -12.01 -35.15
N LEU A 525 1.76 -13.15 -35.18
CA LEU A 525 2.23 -14.42 -34.63
C LEU A 525 3.56 -14.84 -35.28
N ARG A 526 3.70 -14.73 -36.60
CA ARG A 526 4.96 -15.03 -37.30
C ARG A 526 6.10 -14.14 -36.84
N ALA A 527 5.85 -12.84 -36.67
CA ALA A 527 6.86 -11.91 -36.17
C ALA A 527 7.22 -12.19 -34.69
N LEU A 528 6.23 -12.49 -33.84
CA LEU A 528 6.45 -12.85 -32.44
C LEU A 528 7.23 -14.16 -32.27
N ARG A 529 7.01 -15.16 -33.14
CA ARG A 529 7.85 -16.37 -33.17
C ARG A 529 9.32 -16.05 -33.50
N LYS A 530 9.57 -15.06 -34.37
CA LYS A 530 10.95 -14.59 -34.62
C LYS A 530 11.54 -13.88 -33.42
N VAL A 531 10.74 -13.10 -32.69
CA VAL A 531 11.14 -12.49 -31.42
C VAL A 531 11.49 -13.56 -30.37
N GLU A 532 10.62 -14.55 -30.17
CA GLU A 532 10.85 -15.65 -29.21
C GLU A 532 12.18 -16.36 -29.51
N ILE A 533 12.41 -16.76 -30.75
CA ILE A 533 13.65 -17.43 -31.17
C ILE A 533 14.87 -16.54 -30.90
N SER A 534 14.78 -15.25 -31.20
CA SER A 534 15.89 -14.31 -31.02
C SER A 534 16.21 -14.04 -29.55
N LEU A 535 15.24 -14.21 -28.65
CA LEU A 535 15.38 -14.01 -27.20
C LEU A 535 15.70 -15.31 -26.45
N ARG A 536 15.86 -16.44 -27.15
CA ARG A 536 15.96 -17.77 -26.54
C ARG A 536 17.20 -17.95 -25.69
N ASP A 537 18.36 -17.71 -26.28
CA ASP A 537 19.64 -17.97 -25.61
C ASP A 537 20.23 -16.69 -25.01
N ARG A 538 19.96 -15.54 -25.63
CA ARG A 538 20.48 -14.23 -25.23
C ARG A 538 19.35 -13.21 -25.27
N ASN A 539 19.13 -12.50 -24.18
CA ASN A 539 18.14 -11.42 -24.13
C ASN A 539 18.85 -10.08 -23.90
N PRO A 540 18.92 -9.19 -24.91
CA PRO A 540 19.58 -7.89 -24.78
C PRO A 540 19.00 -7.00 -23.66
N MET A 541 17.73 -7.19 -23.29
CA MET A 541 17.14 -6.54 -22.11
C MET A 541 17.87 -6.96 -20.83
N PHE A 542 18.12 -8.26 -20.67
CA PHE A 542 18.83 -8.78 -19.50
C PHE A 542 20.26 -8.23 -19.45
N GLU A 543 20.94 -8.16 -20.58
CA GLU A 543 22.30 -7.62 -20.65
C GLU A 543 22.34 -6.16 -20.22
N ARG A 544 21.39 -5.35 -20.69
CA ARG A 544 21.30 -3.95 -20.28
C ARG A 544 20.93 -3.79 -18.81
N ILE A 545 20.06 -4.65 -18.27
CA ILE A 545 19.74 -4.69 -16.84
C ILE A 545 21.00 -5.00 -16.03
N ARG A 546 21.80 -5.98 -16.48
CA ARG A 546 23.07 -6.33 -15.83
C ARG A 546 24.05 -5.17 -15.86
N ASP A 547 24.18 -4.47 -16.98
CA ASP A 547 25.08 -3.32 -17.08
C ASP A 547 24.70 -2.23 -16.07
N GLU A 548 23.39 -1.96 -15.89
CA GLU A 548 22.90 -1.05 -14.85
C GLU A 548 23.17 -1.56 -13.43
N VAL A 549 23.07 -2.87 -13.19
CA VAL A 549 23.43 -3.49 -11.90
C VAL A 549 24.92 -3.31 -11.61
N LEU A 550 25.79 -3.55 -12.60
CA LEU A 550 27.23 -3.38 -12.46
C LEU A 550 27.60 -1.92 -12.23
N ASP A 551 26.98 -0.98 -12.96
CA ASP A 551 27.14 0.47 -12.74
C ASP A 551 26.73 0.88 -11.33
N ALA A 552 25.62 0.34 -10.81
CA ALA A 552 25.16 0.59 -9.45
C ALA A 552 26.14 0.09 -8.40
N VAL A 553 26.74 -1.09 -8.61
CA VAL A 553 27.74 -1.65 -7.71
C VAL A 553 29.05 -0.86 -7.78
N GLU A 554 29.53 -0.53 -8.98
CA GLU A 554 30.78 0.19 -9.21
C GLU A 554 30.74 1.60 -8.63
N ASN A 555 29.65 2.34 -8.88
CA ASN A 555 29.47 3.70 -8.39
C ASN A 555 28.87 3.76 -6.98
N GLY A 556 28.53 2.61 -6.40
CA GLY A 556 28.04 2.48 -5.05
C GLY A 556 26.74 3.24 -4.81
N PHE A 557 25.70 2.96 -5.58
CA PHE A 557 24.35 3.48 -5.36
C PHE A 557 23.28 2.39 -5.40
N ARG A 558 22.12 2.66 -4.80
CA ARG A 558 20.98 1.74 -4.85
C ARG A 558 20.18 1.86 -6.16
N LEU A 559 19.98 0.74 -6.84
CA LEU A 559 19.18 0.57 -8.04
C LEU A 559 17.89 -0.20 -7.73
N GLY A 560 16.74 0.38 -8.03
CA GLY A 560 15.46 -0.33 -8.04
C GLY A 560 15.18 -0.89 -9.43
N ILE A 561 14.72 -2.14 -9.55
CA ILE A 561 14.33 -2.74 -10.84
C ILE A 561 12.88 -3.22 -10.75
N PHE A 562 12.00 -2.65 -11.56
CA PHE A 562 10.58 -2.99 -11.55
C PHE A 562 10.26 -4.17 -12.46
N CYS A 563 9.62 -5.19 -11.90
CA CYS A 563 9.03 -6.32 -12.60
C CYS A 563 7.55 -6.44 -12.23
N PRO A 564 6.59 -6.27 -13.16
CA PRO A 564 5.17 -6.19 -12.81
C PRO A 564 4.61 -7.43 -12.09
N ARG A 565 5.27 -8.59 -12.21
CA ARG A 565 4.87 -9.88 -11.63
C ARG A 565 5.89 -10.41 -10.64
N LYS A 566 5.43 -11.05 -9.56
CA LYS A 566 6.30 -11.72 -8.57
C LYS A 566 7.18 -12.80 -9.21
N SER A 567 6.64 -13.62 -10.12
CA SER A 567 7.42 -14.63 -10.83
C SER A 567 8.61 -14.04 -11.60
N TRP A 568 8.44 -12.86 -12.22
CA TRP A 568 9.53 -12.19 -12.93
C TRP A 568 10.62 -11.69 -12.00
N VAL A 569 10.27 -11.29 -10.76
CA VAL A 569 11.25 -10.95 -9.73
C VAL A 569 12.10 -12.17 -9.38
N HIS A 570 11.48 -13.35 -9.20
CA HIS A 570 12.19 -14.59 -8.90
C HIS A 570 13.11 -15.01 -10.05
N MET A 571 12.58 -15.02 -11.28
CA MET A 571 13.37 -15.37 -12.47
C MET A 571 14.55 -14.42 -12.69
N LEU A 572 14.34 -13.10 -12.53
CA LEU A 572 15.43 -12.13 -12.69
C LEU A 572 16.48 -12.28 -11.59
N ARG A 573 16.08 -12.54 -10.34
CA ARG A 573 17.02 -12.83 -9.24
C ARG A 573 17.91 -14.02 -9.58
N GLU A 574 17.29 -15.11 -10.04
CA GLU A 574 18.01 -16.33 -10.40
C GLU A 574 18.96 -16.08 -11.59
N ALA A 575 18.49 -15.39 -12.63
CA ALA A 575 19.30 -15.05 -13.80
C ALA A 575 20.52 -14.17 -13.44
N LEU A 576 20.34 -13.16 -12.58
CA LEU A 576 21.44 -12.33 -12.08
C LEU A 576 22.44 -13.17 -11.27
N SER A 577 21.95 -14.09 -10.43
CA SER A 577 22.79 -14.98 -9.63
C SER A 577 23.63 -15.92 -10.49
N GLN A 578 23.03 -16.48 -11.54
CA GLN A 578 23.72 -17.33 -12.53
C GLN A 578 24.79 -16.56 -13.30
N ASP A 579 24.58 -15.26 -13.53
CA ASP A 579 25.55 -14.37 -14.19
C ASP A 579 26.56 -13.72 -13.23
N SER A 580 26.85 -14.41 -12.12
CA SER A 580 27.87 -14.02 -11.13
C SER A 580 27.61 -12.69 -10.40
N VAL A 581 26.38 -12.17 -10.40
CA VAL A 581 26.01 -11.08 -9.49
C VAL A 581 25.87 -11.69 -8.08
N PRO A 582 26.64 -11.22 -7.08
CA PRO A 582 26.58 -11.78 -5.73
C PRO A 582 25.19 -11.62 -5.09
N GLU A 583 24.69 -12.66 -4.41
CA GLU A 583 23.36 -12.60 -3.78
C GLU A 583 23.28 -11.51 -2.69
N ASP A 584 24.39 -11.16 -2.04
CA ASP A 584 24.43 -10.07 -1.06
C ASP A 584 24.27 -8.68 -1.69
N VAL A 585 24.50 -8.52 -3.00
CA VAL A 585 24.15 -7.31 -3.76
C VAL A 585 22.64 -7.21 -3.98
N ILE A 586 21.96 -8.34 -4.21
CA ILE A 586 20.52 -8.39 -4.47
C ILE A 586 19.73 -8.34 -3.15
N GLY A 587 19.14 -7.19 -2.89
CA GLY A 587 18.44 -6.85 -1.65
C GLY A 587 19.12 -5.72 -0.89
N THR A 588 20.37 -5.38 -1.26
CA THR A 588 21.13 -4.30 -0.64
C THR A 588 21.30 -3.13 -1.62
N SER A 589 22.17 -3.28 -2.62
CA SER A 589 22.39 -2.30 -3.69
C SER A 589 21.39 -2.46 -4.84
N VAL A 590 20.87 -3.66 -5.09
CA VAL A 590 19.87 -3.90 -6.13
C VAL A 590 18.58 -4.37 -5.49
N VAL A 591 17.50 -3.62 -5.67
CA VAL A 591 16.19 -3.96 -5.11
C VAL A 591 15.25 -4.35 -6.25
N LEU A 592 14.85 -5.62 -6.27
CA LEU A 592 13.88 -6.12 -7.23
C LEU A 592 12.46 -5.84 -6.71
N LEU A 593 11.68 -5.13 -7.49
CA LEU A 593 10.39 -4.58 -7.12
C LEU A 593 9.27 -5.18 -7.99
N ASN A 594 8.08 -5.32 -7.42
CA ASN A 594 6.87 -5.64 -8.17
C ASN A 594 5.79 -4.60 -7.93
N SER A 595 4.61 -4.81 -8.53
CA SER A 595 3.49 -3.87 -8.43
C SER A 595 3.02 -3.60 -6.98
N ASP A 596 3.20 -4.55 -6.07
CA ASP A 596 2.88 -4.38 -4.67
C ASP A 596 4.05 -3.75 -3.88
N SER A 597 5.29 -4.21 -4.08
CA SER A 597 6.46 -3.76 -3.30
C SER A 597 7.05 -2.43 -3.74
N ILE A 598 6.79 -1.99 -4.98
CA ILE A 598 7.24 -0.68 -5.46
C ILE A 598 6.62 0.48 -4.68
N ARG A 599 5.38 0.32 -4.18
CA ARG A 599 4.68 1.35 -3.39
C ARG A 599 5.45 1.76 -2.15
N ASP A 600 6.20 0.81 -1.61
CA ASP A 600 7.05 0.99 -0.44
C ASP A 600 8.53 0.82 -0.77
N MET A 601 8.91 1.14 -2.01
CA MET A 601 10.28 1.03 -2.48
C MET A 601 11.23 1.78 -1.53
N PRO A 602 12.40 1.19 -1.18
CA PRO A 602 13.45 1.96 -0.53
C PRO A 602 14.02 3.01 -1.46
N PRO A 603 14.60 4.11 -0.95
CA PRO A 603 15.05 5.19 -1.79
C PRO A 603 16.18 4.71 -2.69
N CYS A 604 16.01 4.93 -3.99
CA CYS A 604 16.92 4.50 -5.03
C CYS A 604 17.47 5.72 -5.74
N ARG A 605 18.71 5.64 -6.23
CA ARG A 605 19.21 6.66 -7.14
C ARG A 605 18.49 6.54 -8.47
N HIS A 606 18.43 5.32 -9.01
CA HIS A 606 17.76 4.99 -10.25
C HIS A 606 16.64 3.97 -10.01
N LEU A 607 15.53 4.13 -10.74
CA LEU A 607 14.46 3.15 -10.84
C LEU A 607 14.36 2.70 -12.30
N LEU A 608 14.68 1.44 -12.56
CA LEU A 608 14.76 0.82 -13.87
C LEU A 608 13.48 0.07 -14.21
N PHE A 609 12.96 0.29 -15.42
CA PHE A 609 11.84 -0.43 -16.00
C PHE A 609 12.29 -1.19 -17.25
N PRO A 610 12.22 -2.54 -17.25
CA PRO A 610 12.35 -3.36 -18.45
C PRO A 610 11.11 -3.14 -19.34
N GLY A 611 11.22 -2.24 -20.31
CA GLY A 611 10.13 -1.91 -21.22
C GLY A 611 9.09 -0.92 -20.67
N PRO A 612 8.32 -0.29 -21.57
CA PRO A 612 7.22 0.61 -21.21
C PRO A 612 6.07 -0.17 -20.58
N GLN A 613 5.65 0.24 -19.39
CA GLN A 613 4.52 -0.29 -18.64
C GLN A 613 3.15 0.22 -19.15
N HIS A 614 2.10 -0.48 -18.75
CA HIS A 614 0.73 -0.09 -19.03
C HIS A 614 0.33 1.23 -18.33
N PRO A 615 -0.68 1.95 -18.84
CA PRO A 615 -1.15 3.20 -18.22
C PRO A 615 -1.52 3.06 -16.74
N HIS A 616 -1.98 1.89 -16.29
CA HIS A 616 -2.34 1.65 -14.89
C HIS A 616 -1.15 1.63 -13.91
N TYR A 617 0.08 1.61 -14.43
CA TYR A 617 1.33 1.75 -13.66
C TYR A 617 2.02 3.11 -13.86
N ALA A 618 1.39 4.05 -14.57
CA ALA A 618 2.03 5.32 -14.94
C ALA A 618 2.55 6.12 -13.74
N GLY A 619 1.86 6.07 -12.60
CA GLY A 619 2.30 6.71 -11.36
C GLY A 619 3.66 6.22 -10.86
N PHE A 620 4.06 4.99 -11.18
CA PHE A 620 5.35 4.45 -10.77
C PHE A 620 6.54 5.05 -11.51
N TYR A 621 6.35 5.65 -12.68
CA TYR A 621 7.43 6.40 -13.35
C TYR A 621 7.82 7.67 -12.58
N LEU A 622 6.93 8.14 -11.72
CA LEU A 622 7.01 9.40 -10.98
C LEU A 622 7.26 9.15 -9.49
N HIS A 623 7.80 7.98 -9.15
CA HIS A 623 7.96 7.58 -7.76
C HIS A 623 8.85 8.58 -7.00
N PRO A 624 8.42 9.15 -5.85
CA PRO A 624 9.13 10.20 -5.13
C PRO A 624 10.42 9.73 -4.49
N ARG A 625 10.56 8.40 -4.34
CA ARG A 625 11.73 7.75 -3.78
C ARG A 625 12.79 7.32 -4.81
N THR A 626 12.76 7.86 -6.04
CA THR A 626 13.87 7.71 -7.00
C THR A 626 14.38 9.07 -7.47
N LYS A 627 15.67 9.26 -7.80
CA LYS A 627 16.16 10.51 -8.46
C LYS A 627 15.92 10.51 -9.96
N LYS A 628 15.94 9.33 -10.57
CA LYS A 628 15.85 9.13 -12.00
C LYS A 628 15.08 7.85 -12.29
N THR A 629 14.12 7.93 -13.20
CA THR A 629 13.45 6.76 -13.76
C THR A 629 14.07 6.46 -15.12
N VAL A 630 14.57 5.24 -15.31
CA VAL A 630 15.14 4.76 -16.56
C VAL A 630 14.22 3.69 -17.15
N ILE A 631 13.81 3.85 -18.39
CA ILE A 631 12.95 2.91 -19.10
C ILE A 631 13.74 2.35 -20.27
N LEU A 632 14.04 1.06 -20.24
CA LEU A 632 14.74 0.37 -21.31
C LEU A 632 13.77 0.04 -22.44
N SER A 633 14.14 0.25 -23.70
CA SER A 633 13.25 -0.02 -24.83
C SER A 633 13.96 -0.43 -26.11
N TYR A 634 13.42 -1.43 -26.82
CA TYR A 634 13.86 -1.82 -28.16
C TYR A 634 13.42 -0.78 -29.22
N ASN A 635 14.14 0.36 -29.30
CA ASN A 635 14.07 1.47 -30.26
C ASN A 635 12.66 2.03 -30.65
N ASP A 636 12.28 3.08 -29.93
CA ASP A 636 11.62 4.38 -30.27
C ASP A 636 10.39 4.49 -31.20
N GLN A 637 9.19 4.18 -30.68
CA GLN A 637 7.92 4.80 -31.13
C GLN A 637 6.95 5.10 -29.97
N ARG A 638 7.36 4.96 -28.70
CA ARG A 638 6.46 5.04 -27.53
C ARG A 638 6.95 5.98 -26.41
N THR A 639 7.98 6.78 -26.67
CA THR A 639 8.41 7.89 -25.81
C THR A 639 7.24 8.84 -25.53
N GLY A 640 6.50 9.24 -26.57
CA GLY A 640 5.29 10.06 -26.42
C GLY A 640 4.19 9.41 -25.59
N THR A 641 4.02 8.08 -25.65
CA THR A 641 3.01 7.36 -24.85
C THR A 641 3.36 7.35 -23.36
N ILE A 642 4.64 7.13 -23.01
CA ILE A 642 5.12 7.19 -21.62
C ILE A 642 4.88 8.59 -21.06
N GLU A 643 5.31 9.62 -21.81
CA GLU A 643 5.16 11.02 -21.42
C GLU A 643 3.69 11.39 -21.22
N LYS A 644 2.83 11.01 -22.16
CA LYS A 644 1.38 11.22 -22.09
C LYS A 644 0.78 10.61 -20.83
N HIS A 645 1.08 9.34 -20.53
CA HIS A 645 0.55 8.67 -19.34
C HIS A 645 1.06 9.31 -18.04
N ALA A 646 2.34 9.69 -17.98
CA ALA A 646 2.91 10.36 -16.83
C ALA A 646 2.29 11.75 -16.61
N LYS A 647 2.12 12.54 -17.67
CA LYS A 647 1.43 13.84 -17.63
C LYS A 647 -0.04 13.71 -17.21
N GLN A 648 -0.75 12.71 -17.73
CA GLN A 648 -2.13 12.42 -17.33
C GLN A 648 -2.24 12.09 -15.83
N TYR A 649 -1.29 11.33 -15.29
CA TYR A 649 -1.25 11.03 -13.86
C TYR A 649 -1.03 12.29 -13.01
N ILE A 650 -0.03 13.14 -13.33
CA ILE A 650 0.21 14.40 -12.60
C ILE A 650 -0.99 15.35 -12.71
N ASN A 651 -1.63 15.45 -13.86
CA ASN A 651 -2.85 16.26 -14.02
C ASN A 651 -3.95 15.80 -13.05
N GLN A 652 -4.18 14.49 -12.92
CA GLN A 652 -5.14 13.94 -11.98
C GLN A 652 -4.77 14.28 -10.52
N LEU A 653 -3.47 14.17 -10.16
CA LEU A 653 -3.01 14.53 -8.82
C LEU A 653 -3.23 16.01 -8.50
N ASN A 654 -2.92 16.90 -9.44
CA ASN A 654 -3.12 18.34 -9.27
C ASN A 654 -4.61 18.68 -9.13
N ILE A 655 -5.48 18.07 -9.94
CA ILE A 655 -6.94 18.24 -9.84
C ILE A 655 -7.44 17.81 -8.45
N MET A 656 -7.01 16.66 -7.95
CA MET A 656 -7.46 16.16 -6.64
C MET A 656 -6.96 16.98 -5.45
N THR A 657 -5.78 17.61 -5.58
CA THR A 657 -5.11 18.32 -4.47
C THR A 657 -5.51 19.80 -4.39
N SER A 658 -5.76 20.43 -5.52
CA SER A 658 -6.00 21.88 -5.61
C SER A 658 -7.10 22.28 -6.58
N GLY A 659 -7.85 21.32 -7.11
CA GLY A 659 -8.74 21.56 -8.24
C GLY A 659 -7.98 22.04 -9.47
N ALA A 660 -8.62 22.83 -10.32
CA ALA A 660 -8.01 23.41 -11.51
C ALA A 660 -7.23 24.72 -11.23
N ALA A 661 -7.19 25.20 -9.98
CA ALA A 661 -6.68 26.53 -9.64
C ALA A 661 -5.16 26.59 -9.49
N GLU A 662 -4.55 25.50 -9.00
CA GLU A 662 -3.11 25.40 -8.80
C GLU A 662 -2.56 24.06 -9.31
N SER A 663 -1.25 24.00 -9.55
CA SER A 663 -0.55 22.77 -9.94
C SER A 663 0.68 22.60 -9.04
N PRO A 664 0.48 22.09 -7.80
CA PRO A 664 1.58 21.93 -6.84
C PRO A 664 2.63 20.93 -7.31
N TYR A 665 2.25 19.90 -8.08
CA TYR A 665 3.17 18.91 -8.59
C TYR A 665 3.66 19.28 -10.01
N PRO A 666 4.99 19.29 -10.25
CA PRO A 666 5.56 19.64 -11.54
C PRO A 666 5.25 18.60 -12.62
N MET A 667 5.07 19.07 -13.85
CA MET A 667 4.93 18.19 -15.01
C MET A 667 6.27 17.48 -15.30
N PRO A 668 6.25 16.20 -15.68
CA PRO A 668 7.45 15.48 -16.06
C PRO A 668 8.00 16.01 -17.39
N ALA A 669 9.32 16.17 -17.46
CA ALA A 669 10.07 16.34 -18.71
C ALA A 669 10.65 14.99 -19.14
N LEU A 670 10.44 14.59 -20.40
CA LEU A 670 10.99 13.36 -20.94
C LEU A 670 12.25 13.66 -21.76
N ASN A 671 13.38 13.06 -21.38
CA ASN A 671 14.60 13.12 -22.19
C ASN A 671 14.70 11.82 -23.01
N ALA A 672 14.42 11.91 -24.31
CA ALA A 672 14.64 10.81 -25.25
C ALA A 672 16.03 10.94 -25.88
N GLN A 673 16.81 9.85 -25.87
CA GLN A 673 18.01 9.73 -26.70
C GLN A 673 17.61 9.03 -28.01
N GLY A 674 17.14 9.79 -29.01
CA GLY A 674 16.72 9.24 -30.31
C GLY A 674 15.79 10.17 -31.10
N PRO A 675 15.62 9.97 -32.42
CA PRO A 675 14.72 10.78 -33.24
C PRO A 675 13.25 10.54 -32.86
N VAL A 676 12.62 11.59 -32.31
CA VAL A 676 11.21 11.61 -31.90
C VAL A 676 10.30 11.39 -33.11
N GLY A 677 9.63 10.24 -33.17
CA GLY A 677 8.54 9.99 -34.11
C GLY A 677 7.19 10.29 -33.46
N GLU A 678 6.54 11.38 -33.86
CA GLU A 678 5.14 11.65 -33.51
C GLU A 678 4.21 10.64 -34.21
N LEU A 679 3.50 9.83 -33.42
CA LEU A 679 2.27 9.17 -33.84
C LEU A 679 1.13 9.73 -33.01
N THR A 680 0.45 10.72 -33.59
CA THR A 680 -0.83 11.23 -33.11
C THR A 680 -1.95 10.30 -33.58
N SER A 681 -2.54 9.53 -32.67
CA SER A 681 -3.93 9.12 -32.81
C SER A 681 -4.53 8.75 -31.45
N SER A 682 -5.83 8.98 -31.38
CA SER A 682 -6.70 9.02 -30.20
C SER A 682 -6.59 7.80 -29.28
N GLU A 683 -5.97 7.96 -28.12
CA GLU A 683 -6.26 7.10 -26.95
C GLU A 683 -6.94 7.95 -25.89
N SER A 684 -8.28 7.94 -25.93
CA SER A 684 -9.10 8.04 -24.72
C SER A 684 -9.50 6.61 -24.39
N ILE A 685 -8.77 5.98 -23.46
CA ILE A 685 -9.15 4.67 -22.92
C ILE A 685 -10.43 4.89 -22.10
N LYS A 686 -11.60 4.68 -22.71
CA LYS A 686 -12.81 4.37 -21.96
C LYS A 686 -12.70 2.91 -21.55
N GLY A 687 -12.69 2.65 -20.25
CA GLY A 687 -12.74 1.31 -19.66
C GLY A 687 -14.11 0.63 -19.81
N ASP A 688 -14.77 0.83 -20.95
CA ASP A 688 -16.04 0.19 -21.26
C ASP A 688 -15.77 -0.98 -22.23
N LEU A 689 -16.40 -2.12 -21.95
CA LEU A 689 -16.49 -3.36 -22.77
C LEU A 689 -15.63 -4.55 -22.31
N LEU A 690 -15.87 -4.99 -21.07
CA LEU A 690 -16.29 -6.38 -20.83
C LEU A 690 -17.72 -6.35 -20.26
N LYS A 691 -18.70 -5.97 -21.07
CA LYS A 691 -20.11 -6.25 -20.77
C LYS A 691 -20.32 -7.74 -20.98
N LYS A 692 -20.42 -8.50 -19.89
CA LYS A 692 -21.20 -9.74 -19.89
C LYS A 692 -22.64 -9.32 -19.66
N ASP A 693 -23.53 -9.73 -20.55
CA ASP A 693 -24.96 -9.63 -20.35
C ASP A 693 -25.35 -10.38 -19.06
N GLU A 694 -25.66 -9.61 -18.02
CA GLU A 694 -26.42 -10.07 -16.86
C GLU A 694 -27.81 -9.47 -16.96
N SER A 695 -28.74 -10.26 -17.51
CA SER A 695 -30.16 -10.08 -17.25
C SER A 695 -30.74 -11.45 -16.87
N GLU A 696 -31.00 -11.61 -15.57
CA GLU A 696 -32.26 -12.10 -14.97
C GLU A 696 -32.02 -12.87 -13.66
N VAL A 697 -32.64 -12.38 -12.58
CA VAL A 697 -32.92 -13.05 -11.30
C VAL A 697 -34.38 -12.66 -10.97
N PRO A 698 -35.23 -13.47 -10.28
CA PRO A 698 -35.01 -14.79 -9.65
C PRO A 698 -36.02 -15.87 -10.09
N LYS A 699 -35.66 -17.15 -9.89
CA LYS A 699 -36.66 -18.17 -9.52
C LYS A 699 -36.18 -18.99 -8.32
N ASP A 700 -37.08 -19.05 -7.36
CA ASP A 700 -37.07 -19.74 -6.08
C ASP A 700 -37.10 -21.27 -6.28
N ASN A 701 -36.38 -21.99 -5.42
CA ASN A 701 -36.47 -23.43 -5.13
C ASN A 701 -36.99 -24.36 -6.25
N GLN A 702 -36.14 -24.67 -7.24
CA GLN A 702 -36.24 -25.93 -7.97
C GLN A 702 -35.03 -26.80 -7.63
N THR A 703 -35.27 -27.94 -7.00
CA THR A 703 -34.33 -29.07 -7.01
C THR A 703 -34.00 -29.39 -8.46
N VAL A 704 -32.81 -28.98 -8.91
CA VAL A 704 -32.29 -29.28 -10.24
C VAL A 704 -32.06 -30.79 -10.31
N ASP A 705 -32.88 -31.47 -11.11
CA ASP A 705 -32.76 -32.90 -11.35
C ASP A 705 -31.63 -33.12 -12.38
N LEU A 706 -30.41 -33.33 -11.86
CA LEU A 706 -29.24 -33.59 -12.69
C LEU A 706 -29.34 -34.99 -13.30
N THR A 707 -28.99 -35.14 -14.58
CA THR A 707 -28.93 -36.48 -15.18
C THR A 707 -27.81 -37.30 -14.55
N LYS A 708 -27.86 -38.63 -14.64
CA LYS A 708 -26.77 -39.51 -14.16
C LYS A 708 -25.41 -39.14 -14.76
N LYS A 709 -25.41 -38.70 -16.03
CA LYS A 709 -24.19 -38.22 -16.70
C LYS A 709 -23.69 -36.93 -16.08
N ASP A 710 -24.56 -35.97 -15.81
CA ASP A 710 -24.19 -34.69 -15.19
C ASP A 710 -23.71 -34.88 -13.75
N LEU A 711 -24.32 -35.80 -13.00
CA LEU A 711 -23.88 -36.20 -11.65
C LEU A 711 -22.49 -36.82 -11.67
N GLN A 712 -22.21 -37.73 -12.62
CA GLN A 712 -20.88 -38.32 -12.79
C GLN A 712 -19.84 -37.27 -13.21
N ARG A 713 -20.19 -36.36 -14.12
CA ARG A 713 -19.31 -35.27 -14.56
C ARG A 713 -19.08 -34.25 -13.43
N LEU A 714 -20.10 -33.99 -12.60
CA LEU A 714 -19.95 -33.14 -11.42
C LEU A 714 -19.07 -33.81 -10.35
N ALA A 715 -19.18 -35.12 -10.15
CA ALA A 715 -18.28 -35.86 -9.27
C ALA A 715 -16.83 -35.81 -9.76
N GLN A 716 -16.59 -36.00 -11.05
CA GLN A 716 -15.27 -35.84 -11.67
C GLN A 716 -14.76 -34.40 -11.57
N LEU A 717 -15.63 -33.40 -11.74
CA LEU A 717 -15.28 -31.99 -11.56
C LEU A 717 -14.85 -31.72 -10.11
N VAL A 718 -15.56 -32.24 -9.11
CA VAL A 718 -15.18 -32.14 -7.69
C VAL A 718 -13.87 -32.87 -7.40
N GLU A 719 -13.64 -34.02 -8.02
CA GLU A 719 -12.42 -34.82 -7.86
C GLU A 719 -11.19 -34.16 -8.49
N PHE A 720 -11.35 -33.59 -9.69
CA PHE A 720 -10.27 -32.90 -10.41
C PHE A 720 -10.09 -31.45 -9.96
N ALA A 721 -11.01 -30.88 -9.18
CA ALA A 721 -10.91 -29.49 -8.77
C ALA A 721 -9.68 -29.23 -7.88
N PRO A 722 -8.93 -28.14 -8.12
CA PRO A 722 -9.17 -27.15 -9.17
C PRO A 722 -8.65 -27.64 -10.55
N THR A 723 -9.47 -27.50 -11.60
CA THR A 723 -9.15 -28.03 -12.95
C THR A 723 -9.36 -27.03 -14.09
N LYS A 724 -8.81 -27.30 -15.28
CA LYS A 724 -9.04 -26.54 -16.52
C LYS A 724 -9.96 -27.30 -17.48
N ASN A 725 -10.57 -26.59 -18.43
CA ASN A 725 -11.41 -27.21 -19.47
C ASN A 725 -10.63 -28.25 -20.30
N SER A 726 -9.32 -28.05 -20.49
CA SER A 726 -8.46 -28.95 -21.25
C SER A 726 -8.25 -30.30 -20.55
N GLU A 727 -8.06 -30.29 -19.23
CA GLU A 727 -7.90 -31.49 -18.42
C GLU A 727 -9.21 -32.27 -18.34
N LEU A 728 -10.32 -31.56 -18.17
CA LEU A 728 -11.65 -32.16 -18.28
C LEU A 728 -11.91 -32.67 -19.70
N ALA A 729 -11.42 -32.03 -20.76
CA ALA A 729 -11.64 -32.49 -22.14
C ALA A 729 -10.96 -33.83 -22.38
N GLU A 730 -9.73 -33.98 -21.89
CA GLU A 730 -8.99 -35.25 -21.90
C GLU A 730 -9.71 -36.31 -21.04
N ALA A 731 -10.11 -35.97 -19.81
CA ALA A 731 -10.81 -36.91 -18.92
C ALA A 731 -12.21 -37.31 -19.43
N TRP A 732 -12.83 -36.47 -20.25
CA TRP A 732 -14.21 -36.63 -20.71
C TRP A 732 -14.33 -37.04 -22.18
N ASP A 733 -13.20 -37.24 -22.86
CA ASP A 733 -13.10 -37.61 -24.28
C ASP A 733 -13.82 -36.59 -25.19
N TYR A 734 -13.63 -35.29 -24.90
CA TYR A 734 -14.05 -34.19 -25.76
C TYR A 734 -12.90 -33.73 -26.65
N ASN A 735 -13.21 -33.29 -27.87
CA ASN A 735 -12.20 -32.89 -28.85
C ASN A 735 -11.52 -31.56 -28.49
N SER A 736 -12.11 -30.78 -27.57
CA SER A 736 -11.54 -29.52 -27.09
C SER A 736 -12.12 -29.09 -25.74
N GLY A 737 -11.37 -28.24 -25.03
CA GLY A 737 -11.87 -27.56 -23.83
C GLY A 737 -13.07 -26.63 -24.09
N SER A 738 -13.32 -26.24 -25.34
CA SER A 738 -14.51 -25.45 -25.70
C SER A 738 -15.78 -26.29 -25.65
N GLU A 739 -15.72 -27.57 -26.02
CA GLU A 739 -16.87 -28.50 -25.88
C GLU A 739 -17.19 -28.75 -24.40
N VAL A 740 -16.17 -28.89 -23.57
CA VAL A 740 -16.32 -28.95 -22.10
C VAL A 740 -16.93 -27.67 -21.55
N TYR A 741 -16.47 -26.49 -22.00
CA TYR A 741 -17.02 -25.22 -21.58
C TYR A 741 -18.53 -25.10 -21.90
N GLN A 742 -18.93 -25.47 -23.12
CA GLN A 742 -20.32 -25.47 -23.52
C GLN A 742 -21.13 -26.47 -22.67
N TYR A 743 -20.59 -27.66 -22.42
CA TYR A 743 -21.23 -28.66 -21.57
C TYR A 743 -21.42 -28.15 -20.13
N LEU A 744 -20.39 -27.56 -19.53
CA LEU A 744 -20.42 -27.02 -18.18
C LEU A 744 -21.44 -25.89 -18.05
N ILE A 745 -21.50 -24.96 -19.00
CA ILE A 745 -22.47 -23.86 -18.98
C ILE A 745 -23.90 -24.36 -19.18
N ALA A 746 -24.10 -25.34 -20.06
CA ALA A 746 -25.44 -25.85 -20.34
C ALA A 746 -26.00 -26.70 -19.20
N ASN A 747 -25.16 -27.51 -18.53
CA ASN A 747 -25.63 -28.57 -17.64
C ASN A 747 -25.21 -28.41 -16.17
N LEU A 748 -24.11 -27.69 -15.87
CA LEU A 748 -23.51 -27.65 -14.52
C LEU A 748 -23.25 -26.24 -13.98
N LYS A 749 -23.78 -25.19 -14.62
CA LYS A 749 -23.45 -23.78 -14.34
C LYS A 749 -23.58 -23.37 -12.86
N GLU A 750 -24.52 -23.93 -12.13
CA GLU A 750 -24.79 -23.61 -10.71
C GLU A 750 -23.84 -24.35 -9.74
N PHE A 751 -23.21 -25.42 -10.21
CA PHE A 751 -22.42 -26.34 -9.39
C PHE A 751 -20.91 -26.08 -9.44
N TYR A 752 -20.45 -25.14 -10.26
CA TYR A 752 -19.05 -24.71 -10.30
C TYR A 752 -18.91 -23.20 -10.43
N THR A 753 -17.75 -22.69 -10.04
CA THR A 753 -17.31 -21.31 -10.28
C THR A 753 -15.87 -21.32 -10.78
N ARG A 754 -15.33 -20.15 -11.15
CA ARG A 754 -13.93 -19.98 -11.49
C ARG A 754 -13.20 -19.17 -10.43
N ASN A 755 -12.04 -19.65 -9.99
CA ASN A 755 -11.21 -18.96 -8.99
C ASN A 755 -10.39 -17.80 -9.62
N GLU A 756 -9.54 -17.15 -8.82
CA GLU A 756 -8.71 -16.00 -9.23
C GLU A 756 -7.77 -16.33 -10.41
N ASP A 757 -7.40 -17.60 -10.56
CA ASP A 757 -6.56 -18.12 -11.65
C ASP A 757 -7.36 -18.71 -12.82
N LYS A 758 -8.68 -18.46 -12.85
CA LYS A 758 -9.64 -18.93 -13.86
C LYS A 758 -9.83 -20.46 -13.90
N LEU A 759 -9.41 -21.21 -12.88
CA LEU A 759 -9.65 -22.66 -12.75
C LEU A 759 -11.08 -22.96 -12.31
N ILE A 760 -11.63 -24.06 -12.79
CA ILE A 760 -12.95 -24.57 -12.40
C ILE A 760 -12.85 -25.19 -11.01
N VAL A 761 -13.70 -24.70 -10.10
CA VAL A 761 -13.85 -25.22 -8.74
C VAL A 761 -15.33 -25.42 -8.43
N PRO A 762 -15.72 -26.45 -7.66
CA PRO A 762 -17.11 -26.66 -7.32
C PRO A 762 -17.63 -25.54 -6.40
N THR A 763 -18.90 -25.20 -6.53
CA THR A 763 -19.59 -24.37 -5.54
C THR A 763 -19.93 -25.20 -4.31
N LYS A 764 -20.35 -24.56 -3.21
CA LYS A 764 -20.88 -25.26 -2.03
C LYS A 764 -22.08 -26.16 -2.38
N GLU A 765 -22.84 -25.79 -3.40
CA GLU A 765 -23.95 -26.59 -3.92
C GLU A 765 -23.44 -27.79 -4.72
N GLY A 766 -22.41 -27.61 -5.56
CA GLY A 766 -21.72 -28.71 -6.25
C GLY A 766 -21.15 -29.76 -5.30
N GLU A 767 -20.48 -29.33 -4.23
CA GLU A 767 -19.96 -30.25 -3.22
C GLU A 767 -21.06 -30.98 -2.44
N ARG A 768 -22.19 -30.31 -2.18
CA ARG A 768 -23.34 -30.92 -1.50
C ARG A 768 -24.02 -31.97 -2.37
N ALA A 769 -24.22 -31.67 -3.66
CA ALA A 769 -24.81 -32.59 -4.62
C ALA A 769 -23.99 -33.89 -4.75
N VAL A 770 -22.65 -33.78 -4.81
CA VAL A 770 -21.76 -34.95 -4.86
C VAL A 770 -21.73 -35.73 -3.54
N LYS A 771 -21.88 -35.07 -2.39
CA LYS A 771 -21.98 -35.75 -1.10
C LYS A 771 -23.31 -36.50 -0.92
N GLN A 772 -24.41 -36.01 -1.48
CA GLN A 772 -25.69 -36.71 -1.46
C GLN A 772 -25.65 -37.99 -2.31
N LEU A 773 -25.02 -37.95 -3.50
CA LEU A 773 -24.73 -39.15 -4.31
C LEU A 773 -24.00 -40.24 -3.53
N LYS A 774 -22.93 -39.89 -2.81
CA LYS A 774 -22.11 -40.85 -2.05
C LYS A 774 -22.81 -41.47 -0.83
N ASN A 775 -23.98 -40.97 -0.44
CA ASN A 775 -24.78 -41.50 0.66
C ASN A 775 -26.00 -42.31 0.19
N GLU A 776 -26.27 -42.36 -1.13
CA GLU A 776 -27.34 -43.14 -1.75
C GLU A 776 -26.84 -44.43 -2.44
N ASP A 777 -25.51 -44.57 -2.63
CA ASP A 777 -24.79 -45.82 -2.93
C ASP A 777 -24.34 -46.52 -1.63
#